data_AF-A0A925XY46-F1
#
_entry.id   AF-A0A925XY46-F1
#
_cell.length_a   1.000
_cell.length_b   1.000
_cell.length_c   1.000
_cell.angle_alpha   90.00
_cell.angle_beta   90.00
_cell.angle_gamma   90.00
#
_symmetry.space_group_name_H-M   'P 1'
#
loop_
_entity.id
_entity.type
_entity.pdbx_description
1 polymer ?
#
loop_
_entity_poly.entity_id
_entity_poly.type
_entity_poly.pdbx_seq_one_letter_code
_entity_poly.pdbx_strand_id
1 'polypeptide(L)'
;MMQQPPGREGACAALSARIDAWRKGTGGVVLVSAEAGMGKTMLLNWVESTLAADAVGSAVRVDCRPSIGAINTSAIQPLQPFGVAIDKLFLQSGQAARKRLALNIGMSVLASIPIAGDLFYAVKAISQDVNEYKRDTAALHEKKRSAVSECVSTLRTLAEKSPFVLLVDDAQWSDSQSVEVVRQLATALTSTPLLIIWAVSPTIVQRSNLALATLMRTEEIRASTVHLEPVDLHHVLPIIQAIIPSAVVPDNIIATIFERSGGNPGIITEYVKFIQGAGHLRPDGSFDERAFDSVRLVSSEHPATDVILRDISEEDSVTLSLCASEGQEFTAFLQAALTNTDVLSTIRTLRRLQTSTGLIRSIGARTRYGVKSTAFEFVQSFPFTFFLHRPEYEERKDIHQRIAEILSREYEATQIEELRGQLAVHVAAHSAEAGDNTAVERMLVTAAVEAELHGAPEIASYINAEILPLYAGALFGQPSDDGNHTIGVEHSTETDDESSSRAHQPIGVVVREISDAIIQGRASDARVIAIRVLETHSGLSRHERVLLTCLASRACIELSMLEDAEALMRPISTLSDISPSDHCLMKNIEGAIALARGNSDLAAAHLHEAARLAEQLPVHVRVMTLGNIIVHLRAIGDISVDRYENTVRRLASVHGWPGVRTDLGL
;
A
#
# COMPACT_ATOMS: atom_id res chain seq x y z
N MET A 1 36.31 9.58 -3.39
CA MET A 1 35.57 8.93 -2.29
C MET A 1 34.93 10.03 -1.47
N MET A 2 33.62 9.96 -1.21
CA MET A 2 32.98 10.88 -0.27
C MET A 2 33.59 10.64 1.12
N GLN A 3 33.87 11.71 1.88
CA GLN A 3 34.34 11.56 3.26
C GLN A 3 33.24 10.89 4.11
N GLN A 4 33.64 10.20 5.17
CA GLN A 4 32.67 9.60 6.10
C GLN A 4 31.80 10.71 6.70
N PRO A 5 30.46 10.49 6.79
CA PRO A 5 29.56 11.38 7.50
C PRO A 5 30.04 11.63 8.94
N PRO A 6 30.23 12.89 9.37
CA PRO A 6 30.66 13.18 10.73
C PRO A 6 29.66 12.68 11.79
N GLY A 7 30.16 12.09 12.88
CA GLY A 7 29.31 11.55 13.96
C GLY A 7 28.61 10.24 13.58
N ARG A 8 29.07 9.58 12.51
CA ARG A 8 28.54 8.30 12.01
C ARG A 8 29.65 7.28 11.79
N GLU A 9 30.81 7.45 12.42
CA GLU A 9 31.99 6.59 12.28
C GLU A 9 31.63 5.13 12.64
N GLY A 10 30.89 4.94 13.74
CA GLY A 10 30.41 3.61 14.15
C GLY A 10 29.45 2.96 13.14
N ALA A 11 28.49 3.74 12.62
CA ALA A 11 27.55 3.26 11.60
C ALA A 11 28.27 2.93 10.28
N CYS A 12 29.21 3.78 9.86
CA CYS A 12 30.04 3.56 8.68
C CYS A 12 30.92 2.32 8.83
N ALA A 13 31.50 2.08 10.02
CA ALA A 13 32.28 0.88 10.29
C ALA A 13 31.41 -0.39 10.22
N ALA A 14 30.21 -0.37 10.81
CA ALA A 14 29.27 -1.49 10.76
C ALA A 14 28.83 -1.81 9.32
N LEU A 15 28.50 -0.79 8.52
CA LEU A 15 28.13 -0.96 7.12
C LEU A 15 29.31 -1.41 6.26
N SER A 16 30.51 -0.87 6.50
CA SER A 16 31.74 -1.30 5.80
C SER A 16 32.00 -2.79 6.01
N ALA A 17 31.85 -3.28 7.24
CA ALA A 17 32.04 -4.71 7.54
C ALA A 17 31.05 -5.60 6.77
N ARG A 18 29.81 -5.13 6.59
CA ARG A 18 28.77 -5.85 5.81
C ARG A 18 29.06 -5.80 4.31
N ILE A 19 29.52 -4.66 3.80
CA ILE A 19 29.97 -4.50 2.41
C ILE A 19 31.18 -5.42 2.13
N ASP A 20 32.14 -5.51 3.06
CA ASP A 20 33.29 -6.40 2.91
C ASP A 20 32.92 -7.88 2.94
N ALA A 21 31.91 -8.27 3.73
CA ALA A 21 31.35 -9.62 3.69
C ALA A 21 30.66 -9.89 2.34
N TRP A 22 29.88 -8.92 1.85
CA TRP A 22 29.23 -8.98 0.54
C TRP A 22 30.23 -9.12 -0.61
N ARG A 23 31.35 -8.38 -0.57
CA ARG A 23 32.46 -8.51 -1.53
C ARG A 23 33.05 -9.93 -1.57
N LYS A 24 32.99 -10.65 -0.45
CA LYS A 24 33.44 -12.04 -0.32
C LYS A 24 32.37 -13.07 -0.70
N GLY A 25 31.21 -12.62 -1.16
CA GLY A 25 30.09 -13.48 -1.59
C GLY A 25 29.02 -13.72 -0.52
N THR A 26 29.17 -13.14 0.67
CA THR A 26 28.22 -13.31 1.77
C THR A 26 27.22 -12.15 1.80
N GLY A 27 26.00 -12.39 1.35
CA GLY A 27 24.92 -11.43 1.40
C GLY A 27 24.34 -11.24 2.81
N GLY A 28 23.27 -10.44 2.87
CA GLY A 28 22.54 -10.24 4.10
C GLY A 28 21.53 -9.10 4.02
N VAL A 29 20.83 -8.88 5.12
CA VAL A 29 19.94 -7.75 5.33
C VAL A 29 20.48 -6.95 6.51
N VAL A 30 20.47 -5.63 6.39
CA VAL A 30 20.88 -4.67 7.41
C VAL A 30 19.80 -3.61 7.49
N LEU A 31 19.24 -3.36 8.67
CA LEU A 31 18.35 -2.23 8.88
C LEU A 31 19.14 -1.01 9.36
N VAL A 32 18.82 0.16 8.82
CA VAL A 32 19.28 1.45 9.33
C VAL A 32 18.08 2.14 9.97
N SER A 33 18.03 2.17 11.30
CA SER A 33 16.87 2.65 12.05
C SER A 33 17.17 4.00 12.68
N ALA A 34 16.40 5.03 12.31
CA ALA A 34 16.52 6.36 12.90
C ALA A 34 15.30 7.23 12.60
N GLU A 35 15.06 8.25 13.42
CA GLU A 35 14.03 9.25 13.15
C GLU A 35 14.37 10.17 11.96
N ALA A 36 13.40 10.98 11.54
CA ALA A 36 13.59 11.95 10.47
C ALA A 36 14.73 12.93 10.79
N GLY A 37 15.53 13.28 9.77
CA GLY A 37 16.67 14.20 9.93
C GLY A 37 17.95 13.58 10.53
N MET A 38 17.89 12.35 11.06
CA MET A 38 19.08 11.70 11.68
C MET A 38 20.18 11.28 10.69
N GLY A 39 20.03 11.53 9.39
CA GLY A 39 21.07 11.27 8.38
C GLY A 39 21.01 9.89 7.73
N LYS A 40 19.87 9.22 7.72
CA LYS A 40 19.66 7.94 7.00
C LYS A 40 20.03 8.04 5.52
N THR A 41 19.43 8.98 4.80
CA THR A 41 19.70 9.24 3.37
C THR A 41 21.17 9.60 3.13
N MET A 42 21.79 10.38 4.02
CA MET A 42 23.21 10.71 3.93
C MET A 42 24.09 9.46 4.04
N LEU A 43 23.77 8.56 4.96
CA LEU A 43 24.49 7.29 5.12
C LEU A 43 24.32 6.38 3.90
N LEU A 44 23.12 6.31 3.32
CA LEU A 44 22.88 5.60 2.06
C LEU A 44 23.68 6.20 0.90
N ASN A 45 23.73 7.54 0.77
CA ASN A 45 24.54 8.22 -0.24
C ASN A 45 26.04 7.93 -0.08
N TRP A 46 26.52 7.87 1.17
CA TRP A 46 27.89 7.47 1.46
C TRP A 46 28.17 6.02 1.01
N VAL A 47 27.28 5.08 1.28
CA VAL A 47 27.39 3.69 0.79
C VAL A 47 27.40 3.65 -0.73
N GLU A 48 26.46 4.33 -1.39
CA GLU A 48 26.37 4.41 -2.85
C GLU A 48 27.68 4.94 -3.45
N SER A 49 28.24 6.01 -2.87
CA SER A 49 29.53 6.59 -3.31
C SER A 49 30.73 5.67 -3.07
N THR A 50 30.67 4.84 -2.02
CA THR A 50 31.70 3.84 -1.70
C THR A 50 31.69 2.70 -2.71
N LEU A 51 30.50 2.35 -3.22
CA LEU A 51 30.29 1.28 -4.19
C LEU A 51 30.41 1.74 -5.65
N ALA A 52 30.35 3.04 -5.92
CA ALA A 52 30.39 3.59 -7.29
C ALA A 52 31.65 3.23 -8.08
N ALA A 53 32.77 2.96 -7.40
CA ALA A 53 34.04 2.54 -8.00
C ALA A 53 34.41 1.09 -7.66
N ASP A 54 33.47 0.30 -7.14
CA ASP A 54 33.70 -1.08 -6.74
C ASP A 54 33.81 -2.00 -7.97
N ALA A 55 34.76 -2.94 -7.93
CA ALA A 55 34.97 -3.90 -9.01
C ALA A 55 34.07 -5.14 -8.89
N VAL A 56 33.48 -5.39 -7.72
CA VAL A 56 32.69 -6.60 -7.41
C VAL A 56 31.24 -6.48 -7.86
N GLY A 57 30.66 -5.28 -7.74
CA GLY A 57 29.23 -5.08 -8.03
C GLY A 57 28.79 -3.63 -7.89
N SER A 58 27.50 -3.37 -8.13
CA SER A 58 26.92 -2.02 -8.11
C SER A 58 26.00 -1.79 -6.92
N ALA A 59 25.75 -0.51 -6.61
CA ALA A 59 24.66 -0.10 -5.75
C ALA A 59 23.40 0.18 -6.58
N VAL A 60 22.25 -0.25 -6.07
CA VAL A 60 20.93 0.05 -6.63
C VAL A 60 20.12 0.72 -5.54
N ARG A 61 19.81 2.00 -5.73
CA ARG A 61 18.99 2.75 -4.79
C ARG A 61 17.52 2.75 -5.23
N VAL A 62 16.60 2.50 -4.29
CA VAL A 62 15.15 2.64 -4.46
C VAL A 62 14.59 3.33 -3.22
N ASP A 63 13.45 4.00 -3.38
CA ASP A 63 12.79 4.70 -2.29
C ASP A 63 11.33 4.21 -2.23
N CYS A 64 10.82 3.93 -1.04
CA CYS A 64 9.44 3.52 -0.83
C CYS A 64 8.54 4.76 -0.71
N ARG A 65 7.42 4.77 -1.43
CA ARG A 65 6.57 5.95 -1.54
C ARG A 65 5.53 5.99 -0.42
N PRO A 66 5.33 7.16 0.25
CA PRO A 66 4.30 7.31 1.27
C PRO A 66 2.89 7.10 0.72
N SER A 67 1.94 6.79 1.61
CA SER A 67 0.53 6.68 1.27
C SER A 67 -0.03 8.02 0.78
N ILE A 68 -1.00 7.96 -0.13
CA ILE A 68 -1.80 9.14 -0.48
C ILE A 68 -2.98 9.16 0.50
N GLY A 69 -2.88 10.01 1.52
CA GLY A 69 -3.91 10.10 2.53
C GLY A 69 -4.06 8.85 3.38
N ALA A 70 -5.31 8.49 3.70
CA ALA A 70 -5.65 7.29 4.47
C ALA A 70 -5.51 5.96 3.68
N ILE A 71 -5.47 6.01 2.34
CA ILE A 71 -5.31 4.80 1.52
C ILE A 71 -3.83 4.60 1.22
N ASN A 72 -3.28 3.50 1.73
CA ASN A 72 -1.94 3.10 1.38
C ASN A 72 -1.89 2.54 -0.04
N THR A 73 -1.64 3.40 -1.02
CA THR A 73 -1.49 3.01 -2.42
C THR A 73 -0.35 2.01 -2.64
N SER A 74 0.68 1.97 -1.77
CA SER A 74 1.74 0.97 -1.85
C SER A 74 1.25 -0.44 -1.48
N ALA A 75 0.24 -0.56 -0.62
CA ALA A 75 -0.37 -1.85 -0.28
C ALA A 75 -1.21 -2.45 -1.43
N ILE A 76 -1.56 -1.63 -2.44
CA ILE A 76 -2.21 -2.08 -3.68
C ILE A 76 -1.18 -2.20 -4.84
N GLN A 77 0.08 -1.85 -4.58
CA GLN A 77 1.22 -2.01 -5.48
C GLN A 77 2.30 -2.88 -4.82
N PRO A 78 2.05 -4.18 -4.60
CA PRO A 78 2.96 -4.98 -3.82
C PRO A 78 4.31 -5.15 -4.53
N LEU A 79 5.35 -5.40 -3.74
CA LEU A 79 6.70 -5.61 -4.24
C LEU A 79 7.31 -4.41 -4.99
N GLN A 80 6.71 -3.21 -4.91
CA GLN A 80 7.16 -2.01 -5.61
C GLN A 80 8.67 -1.73 -5.48
N PRO A 81 9.31 -1.75 -4.29
CA PRO A 81 10.73 -1.44 -4.18
C PRO A 81 11.60 -2.44 -4.95
N PHE A 82 11.19 -3.71 -4.98
CA PHE A 82 11.89 -4.75 -5.71
C PHE A 82 11.64 -4.66 -7.21
N GLY A 83 10.43 -4.31 -7.64
CA GLY A 83 10.13 -4.05 -9.04
C GLY A 83 10.98 -2.91 -9.61
N VAL A 84 11.06 -1.79 -8.90
CA VAL A 84 11.92 -0.66 -9.29
C VAL A 84 13.40 -1.03 -9.28
N ALA A 85 13.85 -1.82 -8.30
CA ALA A 85 15.24 -2.28 -8.24
C ALA A 85 15.60 -3.14 -9.44
N ILE A 86 14.73 -4.10 -9.76
CA ILE A 86 14.82 -4.96 -10.93
C ILE A 86 14.87 -4.10 -12.21
N ASP A 87 13.99 -3.11 -12.34
CA ASP A 87 13.99 -2.17 -13.48
C ASP A 87 15.29 -1.40 -13.65
N LYS A 88 15.86 -0.90 -12.55
CA LYS A 88 17.15 -0.19 -12.59
C LYS A 88 18.29 -1.12 -13.01
N LEU A 89 18.32 -2.34 -12.48
CA LEU A 89 19.30 -3.38 -12.87
C LEU A 89 19.13 -3.76 -14.35
N PHE A 90 17.90 -3.83 -14.84
CA PHE A 90 17.59 -4.05 -16.24
C PHE A 90 18.07 -2.93 -17.15
N LEU A 91 17.83 -1.67 -16.78
CA LEU A 91 18.22 -0.52 -17.58
C LEU A 91 19.73 -0.42 -17.74
N GLN A 92 20.49 -0.84 -16.73
CA GLN A 92 21.95 -0.94 -16.78
C GLN A 92 22.43 -2.09 -17.70
N SER A 93 21.57 -3.05 -18.02
CA SER A 93 21.87 -4.16 -18.92
C SER A 93 21.44 -3.87 -20.38
N GLY A 94 22.25 -4.26 -21.36
CA GLY A 94 21.96 -4.04 -22.79
C GLY A 94 20.67 -4.74 -23.27
N GLN A 95 20.14 -4.36 -24.45
CA GLN A 95 18.81 -4.82 -24.93
C GLN A 95 18.61 -6.35 -24.94
N ALA A 96 19.62 -7.14 -25.30
CA ALA A 96 19.53 -8.61 -25.31
C ALA A 96 19.42 -9.23 -23.90
N ALA A 97 20.04 -8.60 -22.90
CA ALA A 97 19.92 -9.00 -21.50
C ALA A 97 18.53 -8.70 -20.94
N ARG A 98 17.91 -7.58 -21.38
CA ARG A 98 16.53 -7.20 -21.01
C ARG A 98 15.50 -8.22 -21.48
N LYS A 99 15.57 -8.68 -22.74
CA LYS A 99 14.64 -9.69 -23.26
C LYS A 99 14.77 -11.03 -22.51
N ARG A 100 16.00 -11.46 -22.20
CA ARG A 100 16.27 -12.73 -21.51
C ARG A 100 15.88 -12.68 -20.03
N LEU A 101 16.03 -11.53 -19.37
CA LEU A 101 15.73 -11.42 -17.95
C LEU A 101 14.22 -11.24 -17.71
N ALA A 102 13.46 -10.57 -18.59
CA ALA A 102 11.99 -10.56 -18.55
C ALA A 102 11.37 -11.98 -18.65
N LEU A 103 12.02 -12.88 -19.40
CA LEU A 103 11.62 -14.29 -19.48
C LEU A 103 11.93 -15.11 -18.21
N ASN A 104 12.91 -14.68 -17.41
CA ASN A 104 13.43 -15.43 -16.27
C ASN A 104 12.87 -14.97 -14.90
N ILE A 105 12.32 -13.76 -14.81
CA ILE A 105 11.68 -13.24 -13.58
C ILE A 105 10.35 -13.92 -13.33
N GLY A 106 9.80 -14.54 -14.37
CA GLY A 106 8.53 -15.23 -14.36
C GLY A 106 7.34 -14.27 -14.31
N MET A 107 6.20 -14.76 -14.80
CA MET A 107 5.06 -13.90 -15.13
C MET A 107 4.31 -13.42 -13.90
N SER A 108 4.38 -14.11 -12.76
CA SER A 108 3.61 -13.76 -11.57
C SER A 108 4.21 -12.54 -10.87
N VAL A 109 5.53 -12.44 -10.71
CA VAL A 109 6.22 -11.22 -10.22
C VAL A 109 5.97 -10.06 -11.15
N LEU A 110 6.07 -10.26 -12.45
CA LEU A 110 5.83 -9.20 -13.43
C LEU A 110 4.38 -8.69 -13.43
N ALA A 111 3.41 -9.57 -13.16
CA ALA A 111 2.00 -9.19 -13.04
C ALA A 111 1.69 -8.52 -11.69
N SER A 112 2.40 -8.91 -10.61
CA SER A 112 2.20 -8.34 -9.26
C SER A 112 2.89 -6.99 -9.06
N ILE A 113 3.82 -6.59 -9.92
CA ILE A 113 4.42 -5.26 -9.91
C ILE A 113 3.60 -4.36 -10.84
N PRO A 114 2.73 -3.47 -10.33
CA PRO A 114 2.18 -2.41 -11.16
C PRO A 114 3.32 -1.48 -11.59
N ILE A 115 3.71 -1.65 -12.84
CA ILE A 115 5.02 -1.31 -13.37
C ILE A 115 5.28 0.19 -13.31
N ALA A 116 6.37 0.59 -12.66
CA ALA A 116 6.90 1.94 -12.67
C ALA A 116 7.65 2.21 -13.98
N GLY A 117 6.94 2.68 -15.03
CA GLY A 117 7.58 3.30 -16.20
C GLY A 117 7.87 2.37 -17.39
N ASP A 118 9.03 2.53 -18.03
CA ASP A 118 9.34 2.03 -19.38
C ASP A 118 9.37 0.48 -19.52
N LEU A 119 9.49 -0.27 -18.42
CA LEU A 119 9.45 -1.74 -18.43
C LEU A 119 8.08 -2.27 -18.94
N PHE A 120 6.99 -1.54 -18.67
CA PHE A 120 5.64 -1.92 -19.10
C PHE A 120 5.55 -2.10 -20.62
N TYR A 121 6.13 -1.16 -21.36
CA TYR A 121 6.14 -1.19 -22.83
C TYR A 121 7.10 -2.24 -23.38
N ALA A 122 8.22 -2.48 -22.70
CA ALA A 122 9.16 -3.53 -23.08
C ALA A 122 8.56 -4.94 -22.89
N VAL A 123 7.85 -5.16 -21.78
CA VAL A 123 7.17 -6.43 -21.49
C VAL A 123 6.03 -6.68 -22.47
N LYS A 124 5.24 -5.66 -22.85
CA LYS A 124 4.19 -5.80 -23.87
C LYS A 124 4.73 -6.19 -25.25
N ALA A 125 5.88 -5.62 -25.65
CA ALA A 125 6.54 -5.99 -26.90
C ALA A 125 7.09 -7.43 -26.86
N ILE A 126 7.57 -7.89 -25.69
CA ILE A 126 8.07 -9.26 -25.49
C ILE A 126 6.92 -10.26 -25.34
N SER A 127 5.82 -9.90 -24.68
CA SER A 127 4.67 -10.79 -24.46
C SER A 127 3.91 -11.10 -25.75
N GLN A 128 3.91 -10.18 -26.72
CA GLN A 128 3.43 -10.44 -28.07
C GLN A 128 4.27 -11.52 -28.78
N ASP A 129 5.59 -11.46 -28.70
CA ASP A 129 6.50 -12.51 -29.23
C ASP A 129 6.38 -13.84 -28.47
N VAL A 130 6.19 -13.79 -27.15
CA VAL A 130 6.13 -14.98 -26.27
C VAL A 130 4.78 -15.70 -26.36
N ASN A 131 3.69 -14.99 -26.64
CA ASN A 131 2.39 -15.62 -26.94
C ASN A 131 2.42 -16.43 -28.24
N GLU A 132 3.33 -16.11 -29.16
CA GLU A 132 3.59 -16.92 -30.36
C GLU A 132 4.38 -18.20 -30.00
N TYR A 133 5.28 -18.13 -29.00
CA TYR A 133 6.05 -19.28 -28.48
C TYR A 133 5.26 -20.19 -27.53
N LYS A 134 4.29 -19.65 -26.78
CA LYS A 134 3.46 -20.39 -25.81
C LYS A 134 2.41 -21.30 -26.46
N ARG A 135 2.22 -21.25 -27.77
CA ARG A 135 1.32 -22.16 -28.49
C ARG A 135 1.86 -23.59 -28.60
N ASP A 136 3.14 -23.84 -28.30
CA ASP A 136 3.78 -25.15 -28.50
C ASP A 136 4.21 -25.91 -27.24
N THR A 137 3.88 -25.46 -26.02
CA THR A 137 4.18 -26.27 -24.81
C THR A 137 3.06 -26.26 -23.79
N ALA A 138 2.25 -27.31 -23.82
CA ALA A 138 1.25 -27.71 -22.83
C ALA A 138 1.87 -28.21 -21.50
N ALA A 139 2.85 -27.47 -20.96
CA ALA A 139 3.62 -27.88 -19.79
C ALA A 139 3.75 -26.77 -18.72
N LEU A 140 2.68 -26.00 -18.49
CA LEU A 140 2.63 -25.01 -17.41
C LEU A 140 1.64 -25.42 -16.29
N HIS A 141 1.63 -26.70 -15.93
CA HIS A 141 0.79 -27.23 -14.85
C HIS A 141 1.53 -27.52 -13.53
N GLU A 142 2.75 -27.01 -13.30
CA GLU A 142 3.48 -27.33 -12.06
C GLU A 142 4.32 -26.16 -11.51
N LYS A 143 3.66 -25.29 -10.72
CA LYS A 143 4.11 -24.68 -9.44
C LYS A 143 3.42 -23.33 -9.20
N LYS A 144 2.41 -23.31 -8.33
CA LYS A 144 1.96 -22.09 -7.65
C LYS A 144 3.09 -21.58 -6.73
N ARG A 145 4.06 -20.84 -7.27
CA ARG A 145 4.93 -19.99 -6.44
C ARG A 145 4.20 -18.67 -6.22
N SER A 146 4.03 -18.28 -4.96
CA SER A 146 3.56 -16.92 -4.61
C SER A 146 4.53 -15.89 -5.21
N ALA A 147 4.01 -14.73 -5.64
CA ALA A 147 4.81 -13.64 -6.22
C ALA A 147 6.03 -13.27 -5.36
N VAL A 148 5.89 -13.34 -4.04
CA VAL A 148 7.00 -13.20 -3.08
C VAL A 148 8.13 -14.18 -3.36
N SER A 149 7.82 -15.49 -3.46
CA SER A 149 8.84 -16.55 -3.65
C SER A 149 9.56 -16.39 -4.98
N GLU A 150 8.83 -15.99 -6.02
CA GLU A 150 9.41 -15.74 -7.33
C GLU A 150 10.28 -14.47 -7.32
N CYS A 151 9.89 -13.42 -6.60
CA CYS A 151 10.70 -12.20 -6.39
C CYS A 151 12.00 -12.52 -5.65
N VAL A 152 11.93 -13.28 -4.56
CA VAL A 152 13.10 -13.80 -3.82
C VAL A 152 14.03 -14.56 -4.76
N SER A 153 13.49 -15.51 -5.55
CA SER A 153 14.29 -16.31 -6.48
C SER A 153 14.94 -15.46 -7.57
N THR A 154 14.24 -14.43 -8.03
CA THR A 154 14.71 -13.48 -9.04
C THR A 154 15.88 -12.66 -8.52
N LEU A 155 15.73 -12.03 -7.36
CA LEU A 155 16.77 -11.20 -6.75
C LEU A 155 18.04 -12.03 -6.49
N ARG A 156 17.89 -13.28 -6.06
CA ARG A 156 19.02 -14.20 -5.89
C ARG A 156 19.72 -14.51 -7.21
N THR A 157 18.95 -14.88 -8.24
CA THR A 157 19.49 -15.20 -9.58
C THR A 157 20.20 -13.99 -10.20
N LEU A 158 19.68 -12.78 -9.97
CA LEU A 158 20.31 -11.53 -10.40
C LEU A 158 21.65 -11.32 -9.69
N ALA A 159 21.65 -11.44 -8.37
CA ALA A 159 22.85 -11.26 -7.55
C ALA A 159 23.95 -12.26 -7.91
N GLU A 160 23.62 -13.53 -8.14
CA GLU A 160 24.57 -14.56 -8.58
C GLU A 160 25.27 -14.21 -9.90
N LYS A 161 24.57 -13.53 -10.82
CA LYS A 161 25.12 -13.10 -12.11
C LYS A 161 25.89 -11.79 -12.00
N SER A 162 25.38 -10.87 -11.20
CA SER A 162 25.92 -9.53 -10.99
C SER A 162 25.67 -9.16 -9.54
N PRO A 163 26.65 -9.32 -8.65
CA PRO A 163 26.54 -8.90 -7.25
C PRO A 163 26.03 -7.46 -7.16
N PHE A 164 25.11 -7.20 -6.25
CA PHE A 164 24.64 -5.83 -6.00
C PHE A 164 24.27 -5.58 -4.54
N VAL A 165 24.32 -4.31 -4.16
CA VAL A 165 23.80 -3.81 -2.89
C VAL A 165 22.52 -3.03 -3.17
N LEU A 166 21.41 -3.47 -2.59
CA LEU A 166 20.11 -2.81 -2.68
C LEU A 166 19.95 -1.84 -1.50
N LEU A 167 19.96 -0.55 -1.81
CA LEU A 167 19.70 0.53 -0.84
C LEU A 167 18.23 0.90 -0.95
N VAL A 168 17.47 0.70 0.12
CA VAL A 168 16.04 1.04 0.16
C VAL A 168 15.82 2.15 1.19
N ASP A 169 15.46 3.34 0.73
CA ASP A 169 15.11 4.47 1.61
C ASP A 169 13.61 4.52 1.92
N ASP A 170 13.26 5.16 3.03
CA ASP A 170 11.90 5.35 3.51
C ASP A 170 11.06 4.05 3.60
N ALA A 171 11.73 2.96 3.96
CA ALA A 171 11.21 1.61 4.04
C ALA A 171 9.95 1.43 4.89
N GLN A 172 9.67 2.36 5.80
CA GLN A 172 8.43 2.38 6.58
C GLN A 172 7.17 2.35 5.70
N TRP A 173 7.27 2.77 4.44
CA TRP A 173 6.16 2.76 3.48
C TRP A 173 6.07 1.49 2.63
N SER A 174 6.87 0.47 2.94
CA SER A 174 6.84 -0.82 2.21
C SER A 174 5.54 -1.57 2.45
N ASP A 175 5.05 -2.25 1.41
CA ASP A 175 3.91 -3.15 1.51
C ASP A 175 4.26 -4.46 2.24
N SER A 176 3.23 -5.20 2.67
CA SER A 176 3.40 -6.45 3.42
C SER A 176 4.12 -7.55 2.62
N GLN A 177 3.93 -7.61 1.30
CA GLN A 177 4.63 -8.59 0.46
C GLN A 177 6.12 -8.24 0.32
N SER A 178 6.46 -6.94 0.25
CA SER A 178 7.86 -6.49 0.28
C SER A 178 8.55 -6.85 1.60
N VAL A 179 7.86 -6.67 2.72
CA VAL A 179 8.33 -7.12 4.05
C VAL A 179 8.57 -8.61 4.07
N GLU A 180 7.66 -9.38 3.49
CA GLU A 180 7.76 -10.82 3.39
C GLU A 180 8.97 -11.27 2.52
N VAL A 181 9.26 -10.58 1.41
CA VAL A 181 10.47 -10.84 0.61
C VAL A 181 11.73 -10.65 1.46
N VAL A 182 11.83 -9.56 2.22
CA VAL A 182 13.00 -9.33 3.08
C VAL A 182 13.07 -10.37 4.20
N ARG A 183 11.95 -10.77 4.78
CA ARG A 183 11.91 -11.85 5.78
C ARG A 183 12.50 -13.15 5.23
N GLN A 184 12.11 -13.54 4.02
CA GLN A 184 12.65 -14.73 3.37
C GLN A 184 14.13 -14.58 3.01
N LEU A 185 14.57 -13.39 2.59
CA LEU A 185 15.98 -13.13 2.25
C LEU A 185 16.87 -13.04 3.49
N ALA A 186 16.40 -12.51 4.61
CA ALA A 186 17.16 -12.38 5.84
C ALA A 186 17.72 -13.72 6.34
N THR A 187 17.00 -14.82 6.08
CA THR A 187 17.39 -16.18 6.46
C THR A 187 18.14 -16.94 5.35
N ALA A 188 18.08 -16.47 4.09
CA ALA A 188 18.52 -17.23 2.91
C ALA A 188 19.74 -16.65 2.16
N LEU A 189 20.23 -15.46 2.53
CA LEU A 189 21.26 -14.73 1.78
C LEU A 189 22.72 -15.06 2.11
N THR A 190 23.00 -15.97 3.04
CA THR A 190 24.37 -16.28 3.48
C THR A 190 25.31 -16.78 2.37
N SER A 191 24.76 -17.33 1.27
CA SER A 191 25.50 -17.83 0.10
C SER A 191 25.18 -17.10 -1.20
N THR A 192 24.52 -15.94 -1.14
CA THR A 192 24.15 -15.14 -2.32
C THR A 192 24.77 -13.75 -2.18
N PRO A 193 25.47 -13.20 -3.19
CA PRO A 193 26.11 -11.88 -3.10
C PRO A 193 25.11 -10.72 -3.28
N LEU A 194 24.09 -10.69 -2.42
CA LEU A 194 23.08 -9.64 -2.31
C LEU A 194 23.09 -9.06 -0.90
N LEU A 195 23.38 -7.77 -0.77
CA LEU A 195 23.23 -7.04 0.49
C LEU A 195 22.05 -6.07 0.38
N ILE A 196 21.10 -6.16 1.29
CA ILE A 196 19.98 -5.20 1.39
C ILE A 196 20.24 -4.29 2.59
N ILE A 197 20.33 -2.98 2.34
CA ILE A 197 20.39 -1.96 3.40
C ILE A 197 19.06 -1.22 3.39
N TRP A 198 18.30 -1.38 4.48
CA TRP A 198 16.91 -0.94 4.57
C TRP A 198 16.76 0.18 5.60
N ALA A 199 16.55 1.42 5.15
CA ALA A 199 16.46 2.58 6.03
C ALA A 199 15.01 2.87 6.47
N VAL A 200 14.76 2.85 7.78
CA VAL A 200 13.41 2.93 8.37
C VAL A 200 13.31 4.08 9.39
N SER A 201 12.11 4.65 9.51
CA SER A 201 11.71 5.47 10.67
C SER A 201 10.92 4.63 11.68
N PRO A 202 11.49 4.27 12.85
CA PRO A 202 10.87 3.30 13.76
C PRO A 202 9.53 3.80 14.33
N THR A 203 9.37 5.09 14.61
CA THR A 203 8.10 5.65 15.09
C THR A 203 6.98 5.52 14.05
N ILE A 204 7.28 5.74 12.76
CA ILE A 204 6.30 5.58 11.69
C ILE A 204 5.94 4.10 11.54
N VAL A 205 6.95 3.22 11.52
CA VAL A 205 6.72 1.77 11.41
C VAL A 205 5.77 1.25 12.48
N GLN A 206 5.98 1.64 13.75
CA GLN A 206 5.13 1.18 14.85
C GLN A 206 3.67 1.65 14.72
N ARG A 207 3.43 2.81 14.10
CA ARG A 207 2.09 3.39 13.94
C ARG A 207 1.35 2.84 12.72
N SER A 208 2.05 2.59 11.62
CA SER A 208 1.42 2.38 10.32
C SER A 208 1.86 1.14 9.55
N ASN A 209 2.83 0.35 10.05
CA ASN A 209 3.34 -0.82 9.34
C ASN A 209 3.64 -2.00 10.27
N LEU A 210 2.58 -2.73 10.66
CA LEU A 210 2.67 -3.86 11.60
C LEU A 210 3.55 -5.02 11.09
N ALA A 211 3.53 -5.29 9.79
CA ALA A 211 4.35 -6.33 9.18
C ALA A 211 5.84 -6.02 9.39
N LEU A 212 6.27 -4.80 9.04
CA LEU A 212 7.65 -4.37 9.23
C LEU A 212 8.01 -4.26 10.72
N ALA A 213 7.09 -3.80 11.58
CA ALA A 213 7.29 -3.76 13.02
C ALA A 213 7.55 -5.17 13.61
N THR A 214 6.87 -6.19 13.07
CA THR A 214 7.07 -7.58 13.47
C THR A 214 8.41 -8.10 12.98
N LEU A 215 8.79 -7.81 11.73
CA LEU A 215 10.09 -8.17 11.17
C LEU A 215 11.25 -7.54 11.97
N MET A 216 11.12 -6.28 12.38
CA MET A 216 12.12 -5.57 13.19
C MET A 216 12.39 -6.23 14.56
N ARG A 217 11.46 -7.06 15.06
CA ARG A 217 11.59 -7.77 16.34
C ARG A 217 12.25 -9.14 16.22
N THR A 218 12.47 -9.66 15.01
CA THR A 218 13.17 -10.94 14.85
C THR A 218 14.63 -10.80 15.24
N GLU A 219 15.22 -11.86 15.78
CA GLU A 219 16.58 -11.82 16.32
C GLU A 219 17.62 -11.51 15.24
N GLU A 220 17.44 -12.05 14.03
CA GLU A 220 18.33 -11.86 12.89
C GLU A 220 18.37 -10.40 12.43
N ILE A 221 17.20 -9.75 12.38
CA ILE A 221 17.08 -8.35 11.98
C ILE A 221 17.56 -7.44 13.10
N ARG A 222 17.21 -7.74 14.35
CA ARG A 222 17.66 -6.96 15.51
C ARG A 222 19.18 -6.97 15.64
N ALA A 223 19.83 -8.12 15.44
CA ALA A 223 21.28 -8.26 15.48
C ALA A 223 22.00 -7.60 14.28
N SER A 224 21.29 -7.32 13.19
CA SER A 224 21.81 -6.66 11.99
C SER A 224 21.32 -5.21 11.84
N THR A 225 20.68 -4.64 12.86
CA THR A 225 20.21 -3.25 12.85
C THR A 225 21.31 -2.27 13.30
N VAL A 226 21.48 -1.20 12.54
CA VAL A 226 22.31 -0.03 12.86
C VAL A 226 21.39 1.11 13.27
N HIS A 227 21.48 1.53 14.53
CA HIS A 227 20.71 2.66 15.07
C HIS A 227 21.50 3.96 14.89
N LEU A 228 20.85 5.02 14.39
CA LEU A 228 21.45 6.35 14.32
C LEU A 228 20.87 7.24 15.41
N GLU A 229 21.69 7.54 16.40
CA GLU A 229 21.35 8.44 17.51
C GLU A 229 21.63 9.91 17.14
N PRO A 230 21.11 10.88 17.91
CA PRO A 230 21.57 12.27 17.82
C PRO A 230 23.09 12.35 17.95
N VAL A 231 23.70 13.30 17.23
CA VAL A 231 25.16 13.51 17.29
C VAL A 231 25.52 14.38 18.48
N ASP A 232 26.68 14.14 19.07
CA ASP A 232 27.19 14.98 20.16
C ASP A 232 27.65 16.36 19.70
N LEU A 233 27.76 17.30 20.65
CA LEU A 233 28.21 18.68 20.45
C LEU A 233 29.49 18.79 19.60
N HIS A 234 30.47 17.91 19.82
CA HIS A 234 31.75 17.95 19.13
C HIS A 234 31.67 17.58 17.63
N HIS A 235 30.56 16.98 17.18
CA HIS A 235 30.30 16.70 15.77
C HIS A 235 29.63 17.85 15.02
N VAL A 236 29.11 18.86 15.72
CA VAL A 236 28.39 19.98 15.11
C VAL A 236 29.30 20.74 14.14
N LEU A 237 30.49 21.16 14.58
CA LEU A 237 31.44 21.87 13.70
C LEU A 237 31.85 21.04 12.47
N PRO A 238 32.24 19.75 12.60
CA PRO A 238 32.46 18.86 11.45
C PRO A 238 31.27 18.80 10.47
N ILE A 239 30.03 18.75 10.95
CA ILE A 239 28.83 18.77 10.10
C ILE A 239 28.72 20.10 9.36
N ILE A 240 28.94 21.23 10.04
CA ILE A 240 28.96 22.56 9.42
C ILE A 240 30.04 22.62 8.33
N GLN A 241 31.23 22.08 8.62
CA GLN A 241 32.36 22.06 7.69
C GLN A 241 32.16 21.11 6.50
N ALA A 242 31.34 20.07 6.64
CA ALA A 242 30.94 19.23 5.51
C ALA A 242 30.08 20.02 4.49
N ILE A 243 29.35 21.04 4.92
CA ILE A 243 28.53 21.92 4.08
C ILE A 243 29.35 23.11 3.57
N ILE A 244 30.13 23.74 4.47
CA ILE A 244 30.96 24.91 4.21
C ILE A 244 32.40 24.57 4.64
N PRO A 245 33.26 24.05 3.75
CA PRO A 245 34.60 23.57 4.11
C PRO A 245 35.50 24.60 4.80
N SER A 246 35.29 25.89 4.53
CA SER A 246 36.03 27.00 5.15
C SER A 246 35.39 27.55 6.42
N ALA A 247 34.33 26.91 6.95
CA ALA A 247 33.59 27.44 8.08
C ALA A 247 34.45 27.57 9.34
N VAL A 248 34.45 28.78 9.90
CA VAL A 248 34.97 29.10 11.23
C VAL A 248 33.80 29.59 12.07
N VAL A 249 33.41 28.79 13.06
CA VAL A 249 32.20 29.02 13.86
C VAL A 249 32.61 29.24 15.31
N PRO A 250 32.22 30.37 15.92
CA PRO A 250 32.39 30.61 17.35
C PRO A 250 31.73 29.52 18.22
N ASP A 251 32.36 29.16 19.35
CA ASP A 251 31.88 28.09 20.24
C ASP A 251 30.47 28.34 20.80
N ASN A 252 30.12 29.60 21.07
CA ASN A 252 28.77 29.98 21.52
C ASN A 252 27.71 29.68 20.45
N ILE A 253 28.04 29.88 19.16
CA ILE A 253 27.15 29.54 18.04
C ILE A 253 27.02 28.02 17.90
N ILE A 254 28.12 27.29 18.01
CA ILE A 254 28.11 25.81 18.00
C ILE A 254 27.21 25.28 19.12
N ALA A 255 27.37 25.80 20.34
CA ALA A 255 26.54 25.43 21.49
C ALA A 255 25.05 25.77 21.28
N THR A 256 24.75 26.94 20.72
CA THR A 256 23.36 27.36 20.43
C THR A 256 22.71 26.46 19.38
N ILE A 257 23.44 26.12 18.30
CA ILE A 257 22.96 25.21 17.26
C ILE A 257 22.71 23.82 17.87
N PHE A 258 23.63 23.33 18.71
CA PHE A 258 23.48 22.04 19.38
C PHE A 258 22.25 22.00 20.29
N GLU A 259 22.10 22.98 21.18
CA GLU A 259 20.98 23.08 22.12
C GLU A 259 19.64 23.11 21.38
N ARG A 260 19.52 23.92 20.33
CA ARG A 260 18.27 24.04 19.57
C ARG A 260 18.00 22.90 18.60
N SER A 261 19.02 22.18 18.17
CA SER A 261 18.86 21.00 17.29
C SER A 261 18.68 19.69 18.05
N GLY A 262 19.03 19.66 19.33
CA GLY A 262 19.12 18.43 20.12
C GLY A 262 20.07 17.41 19.51
N GLY A 263 21.09 17.86 18.75
CA GLY A 263 21.99 16.97 18.03
C GLY A 263 21.39 16.31 16.78
N ASN A 264 20.28 16.80 16.23
CA ASN A 264 19.73 16.28 14.97
C ASN A 264 20.51 16.87 13.76
N PRO A 265 21.24 16.05 12.97
CA PRO A 265 22.04 16.54 11.84
C PRO A 265 21.24 17.27 10.77
N GLY A 266 19.99 16.87 10.52
CA GLY A 266 19.09 17.56 9.62
C GLY A 266 18.82 18.97 10.09
N ILE A 267 18.49 19.16 11.37
CA ILE A 267 18.23 20.48 11.95
C ILE A 267 19.49 21.35 11.93
N ILE A 268 20.66 20.78 12.27
CA ILE A 268 21.95 21.46 12.19
C ILE A 268 22.20 21.98 10.77
N THR A 269 21.99 21.12 9.76
CA THR A 269 22.18 21.45 8.35
C THR A 269 21.31 22.63 7.93
N GLU A 270 20.06 22.66 8.39
CA GLU A 270 19.12 23.72 8.05
C GLU A 270 19.48 25.06 8.74
N TYR A 271 19.98 25.03 9.98
CA TYR A 271 20.56 26.22 10.61
C TYR A 271 21.75 26.79 9.83
N VAL A 272 22.62 25.94 9.29
CA VAL A 272 23.77 26.38 8.48
C VAL A 272 23.30 27.05 7.20
N LYS A 273 22.39 26.41 6.47
CA LYS A 273 21.81 26.97 5.24
C LYS A 273 21.13 28.31 5.49
N PHE A 274 20.43 28.45 6.62
CA PHE A 274 19.83 29.72 7.02
C PHE A 274 20.87 30.84 7.16
N ILE A 275 21.90 30.60 7.96
CA ILE A 275 22.92 31.61 8.26
C ILE A 275 23.62 32.04 6.97
N GLN A 276 23.85 31.10 6.06
CA GLN A 276 24.37 31.37 4.72
C GLN A 276 23.41 32.23 3.88
N GLY A 277 22.13 31.89 3.83
CA GLY A 277 21.11 32.63 3.07
C GLY A 277 20.84 34.04 3.61
N ALA A 278 20.87 34.22 4.92
CA ALA A 278 20.65 35.51 5.58
C ALA A 278 21.85 36.47 5.51
N GLY A 279 22.95 36.09 4.84
CA GLY A 279 24.14 36.93 4.69
C GLY A 279 24.98 37.06 5.97
N HIS A 280 24.77 36.17 6.95
CA HIS A 280 25.53 36.13 8.20
C HIS A 280 26.80 35.27 8.11
N LEU A 281 27.14 34.78 6.91
CA LEU A 281 28.41 34.15 6.59
C LEU A 281 29.32 35.15 5.88
N ARG A 282 30.50 35.43 6.45
CA ARG A 282 31.49 36.32 5.84
C ARG A 282 32.22 35.60 4.69
N PRO A 283 32.81 36.35 3.72
CA PRO A 283 33.51 35.74 2.58
C PRO A 283 34.69 34.83 2.95
N ASP A 284 35.26 35.00 4.14
CA ASP A 284 36.34 34.17 4.68
C ASP A 284 35.84 32.87 5.35
N GLY A 285 34.52 32.63 5.36
CA GLY A 285 33.89 31.48 6.00
C GLY A 285 33.58 31.67 7.49
N SER A 286 33.86 32.85 8.07
CA SER A 286 33.53 33.12 9.47
C SER A 286 32.05 33.44 9.66
N PHE A 287 31.46 32.91 10.72
CA PHE A 287 30.07 33.19 11.10
C PHE A 287 30.00 34.53 11.86
N ASP A 288 29.02 35.37 11.54
CA ASP A 288 28.75 36.59 12.29
C ASP A 288 28.23 36.23 13.70
N GLU A 289 28.76 36.86 14.74
CA GLU A 289 28.36 36.58 16.14
C GLU A 289 26.88 36.94 16.37
N ARG A 290 26.34 37.87 15.58
CA ARG A 290 24.93 38.28 15.61
C ARG A 290 24.01 37.38 14.77
N ALA A 291 24.54 36.31 14.17
CA ALA A 291 23.78 35.40 13.32
C ALA A 291 22.54 34.81 14.01
N PHE A 292 22.49 34.79 15.35
CA PHE A 292 21.34 34.34 16.14
C PHE A 292 20.51 35.47 16.78
N ASP A 293 21.00 36.71 16.79
CA ASP A 293 20.25 37.86 17.33
C ASP A 293 19.16 38.36 16.36
N SER A 294 19.40 38.20 15.06
CA SER A 294 18.41 38.43 13.99
C SER A 294 17.40 37.27 13.85
N VAL A 295 17.70 36.13 14.48
CA VAL A 295 16.91 34.91 14.49
C VAL A 295 15.85 35.02 15.59
N ARG A 296 14.95 35.99 15.43
CA ARG A 296 13.60 35.88 16.01
C ARG A 296 12.86 34.79 15.24
N LEU A 297 13.20 33.54 15.54
CA LEU A 297 12.37 32.40 15.17
C LEU A 297 11.05 32.62 15.92
N VAL A 298 9.99 32.87 15.16
CA VAL A 298 8.65 32.72 15.72
C VAL A 298 8.57 31.25 16.09
N SER A 299 8.13 30.97 17.32
CA SER A 299 7.93 29.62 17.81
C SER A 299 6.86 28.90 16.97
N SER A 300 7.27 28.38 15.82
CA SER A 300 6.62 27.30 15.11
C SER A 300 7.61 26.12 15.10
N GLU A 301 7.10 24.90 15.11
CA GLU A 301 7.75 23.71 15.65
C GLU A 301 9.04 23.24 14.93
N HIS A 302 9.56 23.97 13.93
CA HIS A 302 10.85 23.65 13.31
C HIS A 302 11.58 24.86 12.65
N PRO A 303 12.84 25.17 13.01
CA PRO A 303 13.61 26.30 12.46
C PRO A 303 13.85 26.26 10.94
N ALA A 304 13.99 25.07 10.35
CA ALA A 304 14.20 24.92 8.90
C ALA A 304 13.04 25.45 8.04
N THR A 305 11.82 25.44 8.58
CA THR A 305 10.58 25.88 7.94
C THR A 305 10.64 27.38 7.70
N ASP A 306 10.89 28.17 8.75
CA ASP A 306 10.93 29.64 8.69
C ASP A 306 12.01 30.17 7.73
N VAL A 307 13.02 29.35 7.46
CA VAL A 307 14.21 29.69 6.67
C VAL A 307 13.97 29.46 5.19
N ILE A 308 13.48 28.26 4.85
CA ILE A 308 13.20 27.87 3.47
C ILE A 308 12.00 28.65 2.92
N LEU A 309 11.03 28.98 3.78
CA LEU A 309 9.75 29.54 3.39
C LEU A 309 9.71 31.08 3.35
N ARG A 310 10.72 31.77 3.90
CA ARG A 310 10.71 33.23 4.02
C ARG A 310 10.69 33.98 2.69
N ASP A 311 11.31 33.40 1.66
CA ASP A 311 11.47 34.02 0.34
C ASP A 311 10.61 33.37 -0.76
N ILE A 312 9.66 32.52 -0.37
CA ILE A 312 8.71 31.89 -1.31
C ILE A 312 7.46 32.75 -1.39
N SER A 313 7.14 33.22 -2.59
CA SER A 313 5.90 33.97 -2.81
C SER A 313 4.67 33.13 -2.47
N GLU A 314 3.53 33.74 -2.16
CA GLU A 314 2.28 32.99 -1.95
C GLU A 314 1.91 32.16 -3.20
N GLU A 315 2.13 32.69 -4.40
CA GLU A 315 1.90 31.99 -5.67
C GLU A 315 2.79 30.74 -5.81
N ASP A 316 4.07 30.87 -5.48
CA ASP A 316 5.02 29.75 -5.50
C ASP A 316 4.70 28.72 -4.41
N SER A 317 4.25 29.17 -3.24
CA SER A 317 3.84 28.30 -2.14
C SER A 317 2.61 27.47 -2.52
N VAL A 318 1.59 28.08 -3.13
CA VAL A 318 0.43 27.36 -3.66
C VAL A 318 0.85 26.35 -4.72
N THR A 319 1.76 26.72 -5.62
CA THR A 319 2.29 25.80 -6.64
C THR A 319 3.00 24.60 -6.01
N LEU A 320 3.83 24.83 -4.99
CA LEU A 320 4.52 23.75 -4.27
C LEU A 320 3.56 22.86 -3.48
N SER A 321 2.48 23.42 -2.90
CA SER A 321 1.41 22.64 -2.28
C SER A 321 0.70 21.74 -3.28
N LEU A 322 0.34 22.24 -4.47
CA LEU A 322 -0.26 21.42 -5.54
C LEU A 322 0.67 20.28 -5.98
N CYS A 323 1.98 20.54 -6.04
CA CYS A 323 2.99 19.53 -6.33
C CYS A 323 3.04 18.46 -5.22
N ALA A 324 3.07 18.89 -3.95
CA ALA A 324 3.09 17.98 -2.80
C ALA A 324 1.80 17.14 -2.70
N SER A 325 0.64 17.69 -3.06
CA SER A 325 -0.63 16.95 -3.08
C SER A 325 -0.65 15.81 -4.11
N GLU A 326 0.08 15.90 -5.23
CA GLU A 326 0.29 14.76 -6.15
C GLU A 326 1.22 13.69 -5.55
N GLY A 327 2.17 14.13 -4.74
CA GLY A 327 3.14 13.29 -4.03
C GLY A 327 4.56 13.85 -4.07
N GLN A 328 5.50 13.10 -3.48
CA GLN A 328 6.91 13.50 -3.42
C GLN A 328 7.57 13.57 -4.81
N GLU A 329 7.13 12.69 -5.72
CA GLU A 329 7.32 12.84 -7.15
C GLU A 329 6.02 13.36 -7.77
N PHE A 330 6.13 14.24 -8.77
CA PHE A 330 4.98 14.84 -9.43
C PHE A 330 5.29 15.17 -10.90
N THR A 331 4.25 15.38 -11.70
CA THR A 331 4.39 15.52 -13.16
C THR A 331 3.92 16.87 -13.66
N ALA A 332 4.64 17.45 -14.62
CA ALA A 332 4.20 18.68 -15.27
C ALA A 332 2.83 18.54 -15.96
N PHE A 333 2.42 17.33 -16.31
CA PHE A 333 1.09 17.03 -16.84
C PHE A 333 -0.01 17.33 -15.82
N LEU A 334 0.06 16.72 -14.63
CA LEU A 334 -0.98 16.89 -13.62
C LEU A 334 -1.00 18.32 -13.10
N GLN A 335 0.19 18.91 -12.90
CA GLN A 335 0.31 20.31 -12.47
C GLN A 335 -0.32 21.27 -13.50
N ALA A 336 -0.06 21.07 -14.80
CA ALA A 336 -0.69 21.87 -15.86
C ALA A 336 -2.22 21.75 -15.88
N ALA A 337 -2.74 20.55 -15.65
CA ALA A 337 -4.18 20.31 -15.56
C ALA A 337 -4.80 20.98 -14.30
N LEU A 338 -4.11 20.95 -13.15
CA LEU A 338 -4.55 21.61 -11.92
C LEU A 338 -4.48 23.14 -12.02
N THR A 339 -3.52 23.71 -12.74
CA THR A 339 -3.42 25.16 -12.90
C THR A 339 -4.15 25.68 -14.13
N ASN A 340 -4.74 24.80 -14.95
CA ASN A 340 -5.35 25.12 -16.24
C ASN A 340 -4.40 25.91 -17.16
N THR A 341 -3.14 25.47 -17.22
CA THR A 341 -2.07 26.06 -18.06
C THR A 341 -1.55 25.03 -19.05
N ASP A 342 -0.76 25.46 -20.03
CA ASP A 342 -0.07 24.52 -20.91
C ASP A 342 1.17 23.89 -20.22
N VAL A 343 1.48 22.65 -20.61
CA VAL A 343 2.58 21.86 -20.02
C VAL A 343 3.94 22.55 -20.15
N LEU A 344 4.20 23.28 -21.24
CA LEU A 344 5.51 23.94 -21.43
C LEU A 344 5.67 25.13 -20.48
N SER A 345 4.62 25.91 -20.27
CA SER A 345 4.58 26.98 -19.28
C SER A 345 4.75 26.43 -17.87
N THR A 346 4.06 25.35 -17.52
CA THR A 346 4.24 24.68 -16.22
C THR A 346 5.68 24.20 -16.02
N ILE A 347 6.32 23.59 -17.02
CA ILE A 347 7.73 23.18 -16.94
C ILE A 347 8.65 24.39 -16.71
N ARG A 348 8.37 25.54 -17.34
CA ARG A 348 9.15 26.77 -17.12
C ARG A 348 9.01 27.28 -15.69
N THR A 349 7.79 27.28 -15.14
CA THR A 349 7.53 27.66 -13.74
C THR A 349 8.25 26.72 -12.76
N LEU A 350 8.12 25.41 -12.95
CA LEU A 350 8.79 24.41 -12.09
C LEU A 350 10.33 24.51 -12.18
N ARG A 351 10.88 24.82 -13.36
CA ARG A 351 12.32 25.07 -13.52
C ARG A 351 12.77 26.36 -12.84
N ARG A 352 11.97 27.42 -12.90
CA ARG A 352 12.21 28.66 -12.14
C ARG A 352 12.29 28.34 -10.65
N LEU A 353 11.29 27.64 -10.12
CA LEU A 353 11.23 27.19 -8.72
C LEU A 353 12.43 26.33 -8.35
N GLN A 354 12.77 25.32 -9.15
CA GLN A 354 13.99 24.52 -8.96
C GLN A 354 15.24 25.40 -8.82
N THR A 355 15.37 26.43 -9.66
CA THR A 355 16.57 27.29 -9.68
C THR A 355 16.59 28.28 -8.53
N SER A 356 15.43 28.85 -8.16
CA SER A 356 15.33 29.88 -7.13
C SER A 356 15.29 29.30 -5.71
N THR A 357 14.66 28.13 -5.50
CA THR A 357 14.47 27.55 -4.17
C THR A 357 15.31 26.29 -3.93
N GLY A 358 15.65 25.54 -4.98
CA GLY A 358 16.34 24.25 -4.85
C GLY A 358 15.50 23.13 -4.20
N LEU A 359 14.22 23.36 -3.91
CA LEU A 359 13.37 22.42 -3.19
C LEU A 359 12.92 21.23 -4.03
N ILE A 360 12.81 21.45 -5.33
CA ILE A 360 12.42 20.45 -6.31
C ILE A 360 13.49 20.30 -7.38
N ARG A 361 13.62 19.11 -7.97
CA ARG A 361 14.52 18.87 -9.10
C ARG A 361 13.84 18.07 -10.20
N SER A 362 14.18 18.35 -11.46
CA SER A 362 13.74 17.54 -12.59
C SER A 362 14.41 16.17 -12.60
N ILE A 363 13.62 15.12 -12.81
CA ILE A 363 14.07 13.73 -12.96
C ILE A 363 13.87 13.19 -14.38
N GLY A 364 13.65 14.11 -15.33
CA GLY A 364 13.49 13.81 -16.75
C GLY A 364 12.09 13.33 -17.14
N ALA A 365 11.97 12.76 -18.34
CA ALA A 365 10.71 12.25 -18.84
C ALA A 365 10.33 10.94 -18.14
N ARG A 366 9.12 10.87 -17.58
CA ARG A 366 8.53 9.69 -16.95
C ARG A 366 7.12 9.47 -17.48
N THR A 367 6.71 8.22 -17.57
CA THR A 367 5.31 7.87 -17.84
C THR A 367 4.60 7.64 -16.51
N ARG A 368 3.61 8.46 -16.19
CA ARG A 368 2.77 8.33 -15.00
C ARG A 368 1.31 8.53 -15.40
N TYR A 369 0.41 7.75 -14.81
CA TYR A 369 -1.01 7.80 -15.15
C TYR A 369 -1.30 7.53 -16.63
N GLY A 370 -0.42 6.79 -17.32
CA GLY A 370 -0.50 6.56 -18.78
C GLY A 370 0.07 7.68 -19.65
N VAL A 371 0.49 8.80 -19.05
CA VAL A 371 0.96 9.99 -19.78
C VAL A 371 2.46 10.16 -19.61
N LYS A 372 3.18 10.28 -20.72
CA LYS A 372 4.62 10.58 -20.73
C LYS A 372 4.84 12.08 -20.62
N SER A 373 5.36 12.54 -19.49
CA SER A 373 5.62 13.96 -19.21
C SER A 373 6.92 14.17 -18.45
N THR A 374 7.37 15.43 -18.33
CA THR A 374 8.51 15.75 -17.47
C THR A 374 8.09 15.62 -16.02
N ALA A 375 8.82 14.82 -15.25
CA ALA A 375 8.61 14.65 -13.83
C ALA A 375 9.65 15.41 -13.01
N PHE A 376 9.23 15.76 -11.79
CA PHE A 376 10.02 16.43 -10.77
C PHE A 376 9.84 15.67 -9.46
N GLU A 377 10.76 15.90 -8.53
CA GLU A 377 10.66 15.41 -7.16
C GLU A 377 11.10 16.47 -6.16
N PHE A 378 10.62 16.35 -4.93
CA PHE A 378 11.17 17.09 -3.79
C PHE A 378 12.53 16.50 -3.38
N VAL A 379 13.53 17.37 -3.28
CA VAL A 379 14.92 16.97 -2.95
C VAL A 379 15.04 16.47 -1.50
N GLN A 380 14.19 16.99 -0.61
CA GLN A 380 14.17 16.64 0.81
C GLN A 380 12.74 16.32 1.25
N SER A 381 12.58 15.37 2.17
CA SER A 381 11.26 14.97 2.67
C SER A 381 10.58 16.06 3.51
N PHE A 382 11.36 16.93 4.17
CA PHE A 382 10.81 17.99 5.03
C PHE A 382 10.00 19.06 4.26
N PRO A 383 10.52 19.71 3.19
CA PRO A 383 9.71 20.61 2.36
C PRO A 383 8.47 19.94 1.79
N PHE A 384 8.58 18.68 1.34
CA PHE A 384 7.43 17.91 0.88
C PHE A 384 6.35 17.81 1.97
N THR A 385 6.70 17.38 3.19
CA THR A 385 5.75 17.28 4.31
C THR A 385 5.14 18.63 4.67
N PHE A 386 5.94 19.71 4.67
CA PHE A 386 5.41 21.05 4.94
C PHE A 386 4.34 21.46 3.91
N PHE A 387 4.66 21.39 2.61
CA PHE A 387 3.72 21.80 1.56
C PHE A 387 2.53 20.87 1.42
N LEU A 388 2.68 19.59 1.80
CA LEU A 388 1.57 18.64 1.87
C LEU A 388 0.53 19.04 2.93
N HIS A 389 0.99 19.61 4.05
CA HIS A 389 0.13 20.00 5.19
C HIS A 389 -0.17 21.51 5.25
N ARG A 390 0.37 22.31 4.32
CA ARG A 390 0.10 23.75 4.24
C ARG A 390 -1.36 24.08 3.89
N PRO A 391 -2.03 23.39 2.93
CA PRO A 391 -3.41 23.71 2.57
C PRO A 391 -4.34 23.52 3.76
N GLU A 392 -5.25 24.47 3.95
CA GLU A 392 -6.31 24.35 4.96
C GLU A 392 -7.33 23.27 4.56
N TYR A 393 -8.22 22.89 5.48
CA TYR A 393 -9.14 21.77 5.31
C TYR A 393 -9.92 21.80 3.98
N GLU A 394 -10.55 22.93 3.65
CA GLU A 394 -11.31 23.10 2.41
C GLU A 394 -10.43 23.10 1.16
N GLU A 395 -9.24 23.74 1.22
CA GLU A 395 -8.29 23.78 0.12
C GLU A 395 -7.76 22.38 -0.20
N ARG A 396 -7.38 21.63 0.83
CA ARG A 396 -6.93 20.24 0.70
C ARG A 396 -8.02 19.40 0.04
N LYS A 397 -9.26 19.51 0.50
CA LYS A 397 -10.39 18.76 -0.06
C LYS A 397 -10.59 19.07 -1.55
N ASP A 398 -10.57 20.35 -1.93
CA ASP A 398 -10.71 20.79 -3.32
C ASP A 398 -9.56 20.28 -4.21
N ILE A 399 -8.30 20.40 -3.75
CA ILE A 399 -7.13 19.93 -4.50
C ILE A 399 -7.25 18.44 -4.77
N HIS A 400 -7.54 17.64 -3.75
CA HIS A 400 -7.67 16.18 -3.91
C HIS A 400 -8.86 15.79 -4.79
N GLN A 401 -9.99 16.51 -4.72
CA GLN A 401 -11.13 16.32 -5.61
C GLN A 401 -10.72 16.55 -7.07
N ARG A 402 -10.03 17.65 -7.36
CA ARG A 402 -9.58 18.00 -8.72
C ARG A 402 -8.56 17.02 -9.27
N ILE A 403 -7.65 16.51 -8.43
CA ILE A 403 -6.74 15.43 -8.84
C ILE A 403 -7.52 14.18 -9.20
N ALA A 404 -8.48 13.76 -8.36
CA ALA A 404 -9.31 12.58 -8.62
C ALA A 404 -10.07 12.71 -9.95
N GLU A 405 -10.60 13.90 -10.26
CA GLU A 405 -11.30 14.17 -11.53
C GLU A 405 -10.37 14.06 -12.74
N ILE A 406 -9.15 14.61 -12.66
CA ILE A 406 -8.17 14.50 -13.76
C ILE A 406 -7.80 13.04 -13.98
N LEU A 407 -7.50 12.29 -12.91
CA LEU A 407 -7.15 10.87 -13.01
C LEU A 407 -8.31 10.00 -13.48
N SER A 408 -9.56 10.36 -13.14
CA SER A 408 -10.76 9.67 -13.63
C SER A 408 -10.92 9.79 -15.14
N ARG A 409 -10.59 10.94 -15.74
CA ARG A 409 -10.60 11.11 -17.19
C ARG A 409 -9.56 10.21 -17.87
N GLU A 410 -8.36 10.13 -17.30
CA GLU A 410 -7.33 9.23 -17.82
C GLU A 410 -7.75 7.75 -17.67
N TYR A 411 -8.41 7.39 -16.57
CA TYR A 411 -8.97 6.07 -16.33
C TYR A 411 -10.03 5.69 -17.38
N GLU A 412 -10.91 6.63 -17.74
CA GLU A 412 -11.93 6.41 -18.77
C GLU A 412 -11.32 6.31 -20.17
N ALA A 413 -10.30 7.12 -20.47
CA ALA A 413 -9.67 7.19 -21.78
C ALA A 413 -8.80 5.96 -22.11
N THR A 414 -8.16 5.35 -21.12
CA THR A 414 -7.30 4.19 -21.36
C THR A 414 -8.09 2.93 -21.74
N GLN A 415 -7.55 2.17 -22.70
CA GLN A 415 -8.03 0.83 -23.07
C GLN A 415 -7.11 -0.28 -22.52
N ILE A 416 -6.12 0.09 -21.72
CA ILE A 416 -5.17 -0.82 -21.10
C ILE A 416 -5.73 -1.17 -19.72
N GLU A 417 -6.16 -2.42 -19.53
CA GLU A 417 -6.78 -2.96 -18.31
C GLU A 417 -5.86 -2.82 -17.09
N GLU A 418 -4.57 -3.13 -17.22
CA GLU A 418 -3.62 -3.01 -16.11
C GLU A 418 -3.43 -1.55 -15.65
N LEU A 419 -3.42 -0.61 -16.61
CA LEU A 419 -3.33 0.82 -16.31
C LEU A 419 -4.63 1.33 -15.65
N ARG A 420 -5.79 0.77 -16.02
CA ARG A 420 -7.05 1.06 -15.34
C ARG A 420 -7.01 0.65 -13.88
N GLY A 421 -6.52 -0.56 -13.59
CA GLY A 421 -6.34 -1.02 -12.20
C GLY A 421 -5.47 -0.05 -11.39
N GLN A 422 -4.34 0.39 -11.95
CA GLN A 422 -3.46 1.37 -11.30
C GLN A 422 -4.12 2.73 -11.07
N LEU A 423 -4.81 3.26 -12.09
CA LEU A 423 -5.50 4.53 -12.01
C LEU A 423 -6.65 4.49 -11.00
N ALA A 424 -7.41 3.39 -10.94
CA ALA A 424 -8.50 3.21 -9.99
C ALA A 424 -8.02 3.39 -8.54
N VAL A 425 -6.86 2.84 -8.19
CA VAL A 425 -6.27 3.01 -6.86
C VAL A 425 -5.94 4.46 -6.55
N HIS A 426 -5.34 5.18 -7.50
CA HIS A 426 -5.01 6.59 -7.31
C HIS A 426 -6.26 7.46 -7.22
N VAL A 427 -7.27 7.20 -8.06
CA VAL A 427 -8.58 7.87 -7.97
C VAL A 427 -9.20 7.62 -6.60
N ALA A 428 -9.23 6.37 -6.12
CA ALA A 428 -9.75 6.04 -4.80
C ALA A 428 -9.02 6.81 -3.69
N ALA A 429 -7.69 6.85 -3.71
CA ALA A 429 -6.91 7.54 -2.67
C ALA A 429 -7.18 9.05 -2.63
N HIS A 430 -7.25 9.71 -3.79
CA HIS A 430 -7.58 11.13 -3.84
C HIS A 430 -9.06 11.40 -3.52
N SER A 431 -9.98 10.52 -3.92
CA SER A 431 -11.39 10.61 -3.55
C SER A 431 -11.63 10.44 -2.05
N ALA A 432 -10.83 9.62 -1.36
CA ALA A 432 -10.91 9.48 0.10
C ALA A 432 -10.56 10.79 0.82
N GLU A 433 -9.48 11.45 0.39
CA GLU A 433 -9.09 12.78 0.91
C GLU A 433 -10.09 13.88 0.53
N ALA A 434 -10.77 13.73 -0.61
CA ALA A 434 -11.87 14.60 -1.01
C ALA A 434 -13.19 14.31 -0.27
N GLY A 435 -13.26 13.24 0.53
CA GLY A 435 -14.47 12.80 1.23
C GLY A 435 -15.56 12.22 0.31
N ASP A 436 -15.22 11.79 -0.91
CA ASP A 436 -16.13 11.10 -1.84
C ASP A 436 -16.04 9.59 -1.66
N ASN A 437 -16.66 9.08 -0.59
CA ASN A 437 -16.68 7.65 -0.27
C ASN A 437 -17.33 6.79 -1.36
N THR A 438 -18.22 7.36 -2.19
CA THR A 438 -18.88 6.63 -3.28
C THR A 438 -17.90 6.37 -4.43
N ALA A 439 -17.07 7.35 -4.78
CA ALA A 439 -15.98 7.15 -5.73
C ALA A 439 -14.92 6.19 -5.19
N VAL A 440 -14.58 6.28 -3.88
CA VAL A 440 -13.64 5.35 -3.23
C VAL A 440 -14.10 3.90 -3.38
N GLU A 441 -15.32 3.58 -2.98
CA GLU A 441 -15.84 2.20 -3.03
C GLU A 441 -15.82 1.65 -4.47
N ARG A 442 -16.34 2.42 -5.42
CA ARG A 442 -16.41 2.02 -6.84
C ARG A 442 -15.03 1.72 -7.43
N MET A 443 -14.07 2.60 -7.15
CA MET A 443 -12.71 2.47 -7.69
C MET A 443 -11.95 1.34 -7.00
N LEU A 444 -12.12 1.14 -5.69
CA LEU A 444 -11.51 0.01 -4.99
C LEU A 444 -12.07 -1.35 -5.44
N VAL A 445 -13.39 -1.46 -5.67
CA VAL A 445 -13.98 -2.70 -6.25
C VAL A 445 -13.36 -2.98 -7.61
N THR A 446 -13.22 -1.96 -8.46
CA THR A 446 -12.57 -2.10 -9.76
C THR A 446 -11.12 -2.60 -9.59
N ALA A 447 -10.35 -1.95 -8.71
CA ALA A 447 -8.97 -2.35 -8.44
C ALA A 447 -8.85 -3.80 -7.94
N ALA A 448 -9.79 -4.27 -7.12
CA ALA A 448 -9.82 -5.65 -6.63
C ALA A 448 -10.11 -6.65 -7.77
N VAL A 449 -11.07 -6.35 -8.64
CA VAL A 449 -11.39 -7.21 -9.79
C VAL A 449 -10.21 -7.31 -10.75
N GLU A 450 -9.58 -6.17 -11.09
CA GLU A 450 -8.39 -6.16 -11.95
C GLU A 450 -7.23 -6.95 -11.32
N ALA A 451 -7.00 -6.81 -10.02
CA ALA A 451 -5.98 -7.58 -9.31
C ALA A 451 -6.25 -9.10 -9.39
N GLU A 452 -7.50 -9.54 -9.29
CA GLU A 452 -7.88 -10.95 -9.39
C GLU A 452 -7.67 -11.49 -10.82
N LEU A 453 -8.07 -10.72 -11.85
CA LEU A 453 -7.90 -11.07 -13.26
C LEU A 453 -6.42 -11.18 -13.66
N HIS A 454 -5.56 -10.32 -13.09
CA HIS A 454 -4.13 -10.31 -13.37
C HIS A 454 -3.31 -11.24 -12.46
N GLY A 455 -3.98 -12.14 -11.72
CA GLY A 455 -3.32 -13.20 -10.96
C GLY A 455 -2.67 -12.74 -9.66
N ALA A 456 -3.20 -11.68 -9.05
CA ALA A 456 -2.83 -11.17 -7.73
C ALA A 456 -4.01 -11.24 -6.74
N PRO A 457 -4.55 -12.44 -6.46
CA PRO A 457 -5.73 -12.62 -5.60
C PRO A 457 -5.48 -12.16 -4.15
N GLU A 458 -4.23 -12.12 -3.69
CA GLU A 458 -3.90 -11.59 -2.38
C GLU A 458 -4.14 -10.07 -2.28
N ILE A 459 -3.89 -9.32 -3.36
CA ILE A 459 -4.19 -7.87 -3.41
C ILE A 459 -5.71 -7.66 -3.41
N ALA A 460 -6.44 -8.43 -4.23
CA ALA A 460 -7.89 -8.38 -4.28
C ALA A 460 -8.50 -8.70 -2.90
N SER A 461 -7.97 -9.73 -2.23
CA SER A 461 -8.38 -10.10 -0.87
C SER A 461 -8.10 -8.97 0.11
N TYR A 462 -6.91 -8.37 0.09
CA TYR A 462 -6.55 -7.24 0.95
C TYR A 462 -7.48 -6.04 0.75
N ILE A 463 -7.73 -5.62 -0.50
CA ILE A 463 -8.67 -4.53 -0.80
C ILE A 463 -10.06 -4.83 -0.23
N ASN A 464 -10.59 -6.02 -0.51
CA ASN A 464 -11.93 -6.43 -0.08
C ASN A 464 -12.06 -6.69 1.43
N ALA A 465 -10.97 -7.09 2.09
CA ALA A 465 -10.97 -7.47 3.50
C ALA A 465 -10.64 -6.30 4.44
N GLU A 466 -9.72 -5.43 4.05
CA GLU A 466 -9.11 -4.45 4.95
C GLU A 466 -9.42 -3.01 4.55
N ILE A 467 -9.52 -2.69 3.25
CA ILE A 467 -9.72 -1.30 2.80
C ILE A 467 -11.21 -1.00 2.59
N LEU A 468 -11.90 -1.79 1.77
CA LEU A 468 -13.30 -1.54 1.39
C LEU A 468 -14.23 -1.33 2.61
N PRO A 469 -14.14 -2.13 3.70
CA PRO A 469 -15.01 -1.97 4.87
C PRO A 469 -14.88 -0.62 5.57
N LEU A 470 -13.74 0.07 5.44
CA LEU A 470 -13.54 1.40 6.04
C LEU A 470 -14.39 2.49 5.37
N TYR A 471 -14.80 2.26 4.12
CA TYR A 471 -15.51 3.26 3.31
C TYR A 471 -16.94 2.84 2.95
N ALA A 472 -17.28 1.55 3.10
CA ALA A 472 -18.60 0.98 2.83
C ALA A 472 -19.73 1.48 3.76
N GLY A 473 -19.43 2.32 4.76
CA GLY A 473 -20.39 2.86 5.74
C GLY A 473 -21.10 4.17 5.35
N ALA A 474 -20.75 4.82 4.23
CA ALA A 474 -21.22 6.17 3.93
C ALA A 474 -22.69 6.29 3.45
N LEU A 475 -23.45 5.18 3.45
CA LEU A 475 -24.89 5.15 3.17
C LEU A 475 -25.76 4.84 4.40
N PHE A 476 -25.16 4.65 5.58
CA PHE A 476 -25.91 4.45 6.83
C PHE A 476 -25.39 5.39 7.93
N GLY A 477 -26.08 6.54 8.06
CA GLY A 477 -26.12 7.48 9.19
C GLY A 477 -24.89 7.61 10.10
N GLN A 478 -24.24 8.78 10.08
CA GLN A 478 -23.30 9.18 11.13
C GLN A 478 -23.98 9.20 12.51
N PRO A 479 -23.33 8.74 13.59
CA PRO A 479 -23.62 9.23 14.92
C PRO A 479 -22.97 10.60 15.10
N SER A 480 -23.79 11.53 15.56
CA SER A 480 -23.45 12.89 15.94
C SER A 480 -22.31 12.96 16.96
N ASP A 481 -21.47 13.96 16.73
CA ASP A 481 -20.56 14.60 17.65
C ASP A 481 -21.22 14.86 19.02
N ASP A 482 -20.65 14.31 20.10
CA ASP A 482 -20.77 14.87 21.44
C ASP A 482 -19.68 14.30 22.37
N GLY A 483 -18.72 15.15 22.71
CA GLY A 483 -18.36 15.39 24.11
C GLY A 483 -17.53 14.36 24.87
N ASN A 484 -16.23 14.63 24.88
CA ASN A 484 -15.40 14.78 26.10
C ASN A 484 -14.91 13.54 26.89
N HIS A 485 -13.59 13.59 27.10
CA HIS A 485 -12.85 13.34 28.34
C HIS A 485 -12.21 11.96 28.65
N THR A 486 -10.86 12.04 28.57
CA THR A 486 -9.84 11.65 29.57
C THR A 486 -9.25 10.24 29.59
N ILE A 487 -7.95 10.27 29.29
CA ILE A 487 -6.86 9.39 29.72
C ILE A 487 -6.89 9.22 31.24
N GLY A 488 -6.68 7.98 31.71
CA GLY A 488 -6.40 7.65 33.10
C GLY A 488 -5.76 6.27 33.21
N VAL A 489 -4.42 6.25 33.20
CA VAL A 489 -3.60 5.12 33.65
C VAL A 489 -3.49 5.21 35.17
N GLU A 490 -3.76 4.12 35.91
CA GLU A 490 -2.85 3.59 36.96
C GLU A 490 -3.42 2.35 37.71
N HIS A 491 -2.52 1.37 37.82
CA HIS A 491 -2.32 0.24 38.73
C HIS A 491 -3.30 -0.04 39.91
N SER A 492 -3.69 -1.31 40.10
CA SER A 492 -2.97 -2.27 40.98
C SER A 492 -3.70 -3.61 41.23
N THR A 493 -2.92 -4.70 41.16
CA THR A 493 -2.94 -5.96 41.95
C THR A 493 -4.10 -6.97 41.89
N GLU A 494 -3.77 -8.12 41.28
CA GLU A 494 -4.02 -9.51 41.70
C GLU A 494 -5.44 -9.94 42.11
N THR A 495 -6.05 -10.81 41.29
CA THR A 495 -6.23 -12.25 41.61
C THR A 495 -6.88 -12.97 40.43
N ASP A 496 -6.45 -14.20 40.18
CA ASP A 496 -6.84 -15.08 39.09
C ASP A 496 -8.36 -15.27 39.00
N ASP A 497 -8.94 -15.01 37.81
CA ASP A 497 -10.12 -15.72 37.35
C ASP A 497 -10.10 -15.81 35.82
N GLU A 498 -9.76 -17.01 35.32
CA GLU A 498 -9.81 -17.37 33.91
C GLU A 498 -11.27 -17.46 33.44
N SER A 499 -11.91 -16.33 33.17
CA SER A 499 -13.02 -16.26 32.21
C SER A 499 -13.36 -14.82 31.82
N SER A 500 -13.39 -14.58 30.51
CA SER A 500 -13.88 -13.39 29.80
C SER A 500 -12.93 -12.18 29.65
N SER A 501 -12.30 -12.08 28.48
CA SER A 501 -12.43 -10.91 27.56
C SER A 501 -11.61 -11.17 26.29
N ARG A 502 -12.12 -12.04 25.40
CA ARG A 502 -11.60 -12.09 24.03
C ARG A 502 -12.28 -10.95 23.27
N ALA A 503 -11.47 -10.01 22.78
CA ALA A 503 -11.88 -9.03 21.80
C ALA A 503 -12.66 -9.76 20.69
N HIS A 504 -13.94 -9.47 20.59
CA HIS A 504 -14.84 -10.09 19.63
C HIS A 504 -14.37 -9.74 18.20
N GLN A 505 -14.02 -10.76 17.41
CA GLN A 505 -13.58 -10.62 16.03
C GLN A 505 -14.68 -9.96 15.17
N PRO A 506 -14.35 -9.05 14.22
CA PRO A 506 -15.36 -8.41 13.38
C PRO A 506 -16.23 -9.43 12.65
N ILE A 507 -17.54 -9.24 12.67
CA ILE A 507 -18.53 -10.21 12.19
C ILE A 507 -18.35 -10.58 10.71
N GLY A 508 -17.87 -9.65 9.89
CA GLY A 508 -17.58 -9.89 8.48
C GLY A 508 -16.47 -10.93 8.26
N VAL A 509 -15.47 -10.97 9.16
CA VAL A 509 -14.38 -11.97 9.09
C VAL A 509 -14.92 -13.35 9.46
N VAL A 510 -15.76 -13.41 10.50
CA VAL A 510 -16.44 -14.64 10.94
C VAL A 510 -17.32 -15.21 9.82
N VAL A 511 -18.11 -14.38 9.15
CA VAL A 511 -18.97 -14.78 8.02
C VAL A 511 -18.16 -15.38 6.87
N ARG A 512 -17.01 -14.77 6.55
CA ARG A 512 -16.10 -15.28 5.51
C ARG A 512 -15.50 -16.62 5.90
N GLU A 513 -15.02 -16.76 7.13
CA GLU A 513 -14.46 -18.00 7.66
C GLU A 513 -15.47 -19.16 7.60
N ILE A 514 -16.73 -18.90 7.98
CA ILE A 514 -17.82 -19.89 7.88
C ILE A 514 -18.08 -20.27 6.42
N SER A 515 -18.13 -19.29 5.52
CA SER A 515 -18.39 -19.51 4.09
C SER A 515 -17.28 -20.32 3.43
N ASP A 516 -16.01 -19.99 3.69
CA ASP A 516 -14.85 -20.73 3.19
C ASP A 516 -14.81 -22.16 3.73
N ALA A 517 -15.17 -22.35 5.00
CA ALA A 517 -15.27 -23.69 5.60
C ALA A 517 -16.35 -24.54 4.91
N ILE A 518 -17.52 -23.98 4.59
CA ILE A 518 -18.56 -24.71 3.83
C ILE A 518 -18.06 -25.09 2.42
N ILE A 519 -17.45 -24.15 1.70
CA ILE A 519 -16.94 -24.37 0.34
C ILE A 519 -15.84 -25.45 0.32
N GLN A 520 -14.99 -25.50 1.35
CA GLN A 520 -13.92 -26.48 1.48
C GLN A 520 -14.39 -27.85 2.02
N GLY A 521 -15.70 -28.05 2.20
CA GLY A 521 -16.26 -29.29 2.75
C GLY A 521 -16.05 -29.46 4.26
N ARG A 522 -15.62 -28.41 4.98
CA ARG A 522 -15.43 -28.38 6.44
C ARG A 522 -16.68 -27.88 7.15
N ALA A 523 -17.83 -28.47 6.84
CA ALA A 523 -19.13 -28.04 7.37
C ALA A 523 -19.25 -28.16 8.91
N SER A 524 -18.50 -29.08 9.54
CA SER A 524 -18.43 -29.18 11.01
C SER A 524 -17.87 -27.92 11.65
N ASP A 525 -16.78 -27.38 11.09
CA ASP A 525 -16.10 -26.21 11.62
C ASP A 525 -16.98 -24.97 11.44
N ALA A 526 -17.56 -24.83 10.24
CA ALA A 526 -18.51 -23.79 9.89
C ALA A 526 -19.66 -23.72 10.90
N ARG A 527 -20.25 -24.88 11.25
CA ARG A 527 -21.33 -24.97 12.24
C ARG A 527 -20.88 -24.52 13.63
N VAL A 528 -19.74 -25.01 14.10
CA VAL A 528 -19.21 -24.69 15.44
C VAL A 528 -18.94 -23.20 15.58
N ILE A 529 -18.33 -22.58 14.56
CA ILE A 529 -18.02 -21.16 14.56
C ILE A 529 -19.31 -20.33 14.56
N ALA A 530 -20.25 -20.65 13.68
CA ALA A 530 -21.51 -19.92 13.56
C ALA A 530 -22.35 -19.96 14.84
N ILE A 531 -22.53 -21.15 15.45
CA ILE A 531 -23.29 -21.32 16.69
C ILE A 531 -22.59 -20.59 17.83
N ARG A 532 -21.27 -20.74 17.98
CA ARG A 532 -20.51 -20.05 19.02
C ARG A 532 -20.73 -18.54 18.94
N VAL A 533 -20.72 -17.97 17.74
CA VAL A 533 -20.89 -16.52 17.56
C VAL A 533 -22.33 -16.10 17.84
N LEU A 534 -23.33 -16.87 17.40
CA LEU A 534 -24.74 -16.62 17.72
C LEU A 534 -25.02 -16.64 19.24
N GLU A 535 -24.30 -17.46 20.00
CA GLU A 535 -24.43 -17.57 21.46
C GLU A 535 -23.62 -16.54 22.24
N THR A 536 -22.43 -16.16 21.75
CA THR A 536 -21.45 -15.35 22.50
C THR A 536 -21.43 -13.86 22.11
N HIS A 537 -22.01 -13.47 20.97
CA HIS A 537 -22.15 -12.06 20.59
C HIS A 537 -23.54 -11.52 20.98
N SER A 538 -23.58 -10.63 21.96
CA SER A 538 -24.79 -9.89 22.35
C SER A 538 -25.12 -8.72 21.42
N GLY A 539 -24.16 -8.25 20.61
CA GLY A 539 -24.28 -7.05 19.76
C GLY A 539 -24.67 -7.28 18.30
N LEU A 540 -25.10 -8.49 17.91
CA LEU A 540 -25.41 -8.78 16.51
C LEU A 540 -26.58 -7.94 16.00
N SER A 541 -26.39 -7.28 14.86
CA SER A 541 -27.48 -6.65 14.12
C SER A 541 -28.49 -7.71 13.66
N ARG A 542 -29.72 -7.27 13.33
CA ARG A 542 -30.77 -8.18 12.84
C ARG A 542 -30.31 -8.93 11.58
N HIS A 543 -29.66 -8.23 10.66
CA HIS A 543 -29.10 -8.79 9.43
C HIS A 543 -28.02 -9.85 9.73
N GLU A 544 -27.05 -9.53 10.59
CA GLU A 544 -25.97 -10.46 10.98
C GLU A 544 -26.52 -11.73 11.62
N ARG A 545 -27.53 -11.59 12.48
CA ARG A 545 -28.19 -12.73 13.11
C ARG A 545 -28.87 -13.63 12.08
N VAL A 546 -29.58 -13.06 11.11
CA VAL A 546 -30.20 -13.83 10.02
C VAL A 546 -29.15 -14.52 9.16
N LEU A 547 -28.11 -13.81 8.75
CA LEU A 547 -27.02 -14.34 7.91
C LEU A 547 -26.29 -15.50 8.59
N LEU A 548 -25.87 -15.33 9.84
CA LEU A 548 -25.18 -16.38 10.60
C LEU A 548 -26.08 -17.60 10.85
N THR A 549 -27.37 -17.38 11.10
CA THR A 549 -28.34 -18.47 11.27
C THR A 549 -28.52 -19.24 9.96
N CYS A 550 -28.60 -18.54 8.82
CA CYS A 550 -28.68 -19.17 7.50
C CYS A 550 -27.42 -19.98 7.16
N LEU A 551 -26.22 -19.46 7.48
CA LEU A 551 -24.96 -20.17 7.28
C LEU A 551 -24.81 -21.38 8.20
N ALA A 552 -25.20 -21.26 9.47
CA ALA A 552 -25.23 -22.38 10.41
C ALA A 552 -26.19 -23.47 9.93
N SER A 553 -27.38 -23.09 9.45
CA SER A 553 -28.36 -24.00 8.89
C SER A 553 -27.83 -24.67 7.61
N ARG A 554 -27.15 -23.94 6.72
CA ARG A 554 -26.49 -24.52 5.54
C ARG A 554 -25.43 -25.55 5.92
N ALA A 555 -24.60 -25.26 6.91
CA ALA A 555 -23.62 -26.23 7.42
C ALA A 555 -24.30 -27.49 7.99
N CYS A 556 -25.44 -27.35 8.68
CA CYS A 556 -26.24 -28.49 9.12
C CYS A 556 -26.78 -29.34 7.96
N ILE A 557 -27.22 -28.70 6.85
CA ILE A 557 -27.69 -29.42 5.65
C ILE A 557 -26.56 -30.27 5.06
N GLU A 558 -25.35 -29.72 4.91
CA GLU A 558 -24.17 -30.46 4.39
C GLU A 558 -23.78 -31.63 5.30
N LEU A 559 -24.01 -31.52 6.61
CA LEU A 559 -23.78 -32.60 7.58
C LEU A 559 -24.96 -33.59 7.70
N SER A 560 -26.01 -33.45 6.88
CA SER A 560 -27.25 -34.24 6.97
C SER A 560 -27.99 -34.11 8.31
N MET A 561 -27.79 -33.00 9.03
CA MET A 561 -28.41 -32.69 10.33
C MET A 561 -29.66 -31.81 10.15
N LEU A 562 -30.68 -32.36 9.48
CA LEU A 562 -31.84 -31.58 9.01
C LEU A 562 -32.75 -31.05 10.15
N GLU A 563 -32.84 -31.78 11.26
CA GLU A 563 -33.60 -31.31 12.44
C GLU A 563 -32.97 -30.06 13.06
N ASP A 564 -31.64 -30.03 13.15
CA ASP A 564 -30.88 -28.88 13.67
C ASP A 564 -30.94 -27.70 12.69
N ALA A 565 -30.91 -27.96 11.38
CA ALA A 565 -31.08 -26.94 10.34
C ALA A 565 -32.43 -26.23 10.48
N GLU A 566 -33.52 -26.98 10.71
CA GLU A 566 -34.85 -26.42 10.95
C GLU A 566 -34.95 -25.71 12.30
N ALA A 567 -34.38 -26.28 13.35
CA ALA A 567 -34.39 -25.69 14.69
C ALA A 567 -33.73 -24.31 14.70
N LEU A 568 -32.63 -24.14 13.94
CA LEU A 568 -31.96 -22.85 13.76
C LEU A 568 -32.83 -21.83 13.01
N MET A 569 -33.63 -22.25 12.03
CA MET A 569 -34.45 -21.34 11.21
C MET A 569 -35.73 -20.87 11.92
N ARG A 570 -36.29 -21.66 12.85
CA ARG A 570 -37.56 -21.32 13.55
C ARG A 570 -37.57 -19.93 14.20
N PRO A 571 -36.55 -19.50 14.96
CA PRO A 571 -36.55 -18.19 15.62
C PRO A 571 -36.57 -17.02 14.64
N ILE A 572 -35.98 -17.18 13.46
CA ILE A 572 -35.93 -16.11 12.45
C ILE A 572 -37.14 -16.13 11.51
N SER A 573 -37.82 -17.26 11.35
CA SER A 573 -39.04 -17.38 10.52
C SER A 573 -40.26 -16.58 11.02
N THR A 574 -40.25 -16.17 12.28
CA THR A 574 -41.34 -15.41 12.92
C THR A 574 -41.05 -13.91 13.01
N LEU A 575 -39.90 -13.45 12.51
CA LEU A 575 -39.53 -12.04 12.52
C LEU A 575 -40.48 -11.25 11.60
N SER A 576 -41.07 -10.18 12.13
CA SER A 576 -41.75 -9.17 11.34
C SER A 576 -40.74 -8.11 10.86
N ASP A 577 -41.01 -7.50 9.70
CA ASP A 577 -40.21 -6.39 9.15
C ASP A 577 -38.75 -6.81 8.78
N ILE A 578 -38.65 -7.81 7.89
CA ILE A 578 -37.40 -8.37 7.37
C ILE A 578 -37.06 -7.70 6.03
N SER A 579 -35.79 -7.36 5.81
CA SER A 579 -35.33 -6.80 4.53
C SER A 579 -35.56 -7.78 3.37
N PRO A 580 -35.76 -7.31 2.12
CA PRO A 580 -35.89 -8.21 0.96
C PRO A 580 -34.69 -9.15 0.80
N SER A 581 -33.48 -8.71 1.17
CA SER A 581 -32.25 -9.52 1.13
C SER A 581 -32.27 -10.64 2.16
N ASP A 582 -32.61 -10.33 3.40
CA ASP A 582 -32.71 -11.32 4.48
C ASP A 582 -33.82 -12.35 4.20
N HIS A 583 -34.96 -11.87 3.70
CA HIS A 583 -36.06 -12.74 3.34
C HIS A 583 -35.68 -13.67 2.16
N CYS A 584 -34.94 -13.17 1.18
CA CYS A 584 -34.41 -13.96 0.08
C CYS A 584 -33.46 -15.07 0.57
N LEU A 585 -32.51 -14.73 1.46
CA LEU A 585 -31.59 -15.70 2.07
C LEU A 585 -32.34 -16.79 2.83
N MET A 586 -33.32 -16.41 3.65
CA MET A 586 -34.13 -17.34 4.42
C MET A 586 -34.89 -18.31 3.51
N LYS A 587 -35.56 -17.80 2.47
CA LYS A 587 -36.30 -18.62 1.51
C LYS A 587 -35.38 -19.57 0.73
N ASN A 588 -34.16 -19.15 0.42
CA ASN A 588 -33.18 -20.02 -0.23
C ASN A 588 -32.79 -21.21 0.67
N ILE A 589 -32.52 -20.96 1.96
CA ILE A 589 -32.22 -22.02 2.93
C ILE A 589 -33.44 -22.93 3.19
N GLU A 590 -34.64 -22.37 3.35
CA GLU A 590 -35.89 -23.16 3.49
C GLU A 590 -36.11 -24.10 2.29
N GLY A 591 -35.83 -23.61 1.08
CA GLY A 591 -35.86 -24.44 -0.14
C GLY A 591 -34.84 -25.56 -0.12
N ALA A 592 -33.60 -25.29 0.33
CA ALA A 592 -32.56 -26.31 0.46
C ALA A 592 -32.90 -27.37 1.53
N ILE A 593 -33.52 -26.98 2.65
CA ILE A 593 -33.99 -27.93 3.68
C ILE A 593 -35.11 -28.82 3.12
N ALA A 594 -36.10 -28.23 2.45
CA ALA A 594 -37.21 -28.97 1.85
C ALA A 594 -36.69 -29.97 0.79
N LEU A 595 -35.71 -29.56 -0.01
CA LEU A 595 -35.04 -30.43 -0.98
C LEU A 595 -34.34 -31.60 -0.30
N ALA A 596 -33.56 -31.34 0.75
CA ALA A 596 -32.86 -32.38 1.51
C ALA A 596 -33.81 -33.38 2.19
N ARG A 597 -35.06 -32.99 2.48
CA ARG A 597 -36.13 -33.88 2.95
C ARG A 597 -36.92 -34.59 1.85
N GLY A 598 -36.60 -34.36 0.58
CA GLY A 598 -37.31 -34.94 -0.55
C GLY A 598 -38.69 -34.35 -0.80
N ASN A 599 -38.98 -33.13 -0.31
CA ASN A 599 -40.23 -32.43 -0.58
C ASN A 599 -40.05 -31.42 -1.72
N SER A 600 -40.08 -31.93 -2.96
CA SER A 600 -39.83 -31.12 -4.17
C SER A 600 -40.81 -29.98 -4.37
N ASP A 601 -42.10 -30.17 -4.06
CA ASP A 601 -43.13 -29.15 -4.23
C ASP A 601 -42.90 -27.95 -3.30
N LEU A 602 -42.57 -28.24 -2.04
CA LEU A 602 -42.26 -27.20 -1.06
C LEU A 602 -40.94 -26.50 -1.40
N ALA A 603 -39.92 -27.26 -1.84
CA ALA A 603 -38.65 -26.70 -2.28
C ALA A 603 -38.84 -25.71 -3.45
N ALA A 604 -39.61 -26.10 -4.48
CA ALA A 604 -39.92 -25.23 -5.61
C ALA A 604 -40.61 -23.93 -5.17
N ALA A 605 -41.60 -24.02 -4.27
CA ALA A 605 -42.32 -22.85 -3.75
C ALA A 605 -41.38 -21.84 -3.06
N HIS A 606 -40.49 -22.31 -2.17
CA HIS A 606 -39.53 -21.45 -1.48
C HIS A 606 -38.50 -20.84 -2.45
N LEU A 607 -37.97 -21.63 -3.39
CA LEU A 607 -36.96 -21.18 -4.36
C LEU A 607 -37.50 -20.16 -5.35
N HIS A 608 -38.75 -20.31 -5.79
CA HIS A 608 -39.43 -19.31 -6.62
C HIS A 608 -39.65 -17.98 -5.89
N GLU A 609 -40.05 -18.06 -4.62
CA GLU A 609 -40.21 -16.86 -3.80
C GLU A 609 -38.86 -16.17 -3.56
N ALA A 610 -37.79 -16.93 -3.29
CA ALA A 610 -36.44 -16.40 -3.21
C ALA A 610 -36.01 -15.71 -4.52
N ALA A 611 -36.31 -16.31 -5.68
CA ALA A 611 -35.99 -15.73 -6.99
C ALA A 611 -36.76 -14.42 -7.27
N ARG A 612 -38.02 -14.33 -6.82
CA ARG A 612 -38.83 -13.10 -6.92
C ARG A 612 -38.26 -11.99 -6.04
N LEU A 613 -37.86 -12.31 -4.81
CA LEU A 613 -37.22 -11.37 -3.89
C LEU A 613 -35.85 -10.90 -4.42
N ALA A 614 -35.12 -11.78 -5.12
CA ALA A 614 -33.83 -11.46 -5.72
C ALA A 614 -33.89 -10.34 -6.78
N GLU A 615 -35.06 -10.02 -7.34
CA GLU A 615 -35.21 -8.92 -8.30
C GLU A 615 -34.89 -7.54 -7.72
N GLN A 616 -35.03 -7.40 -6.40
CA GLN A 616 -34.77 -6.16 -5.66
C GLN A 616 -33.32 -6.04 -5.17
N LEU A 617 -32.48 -7.06 -5.43
CA LEU A 617 -31.09 -7.09 -4.99
C LEU A 617 -30.14 -6.45 -6.01
N PRO A 618 -28.97 -5.95 -5.56
CA PRO A 618 -27.89 -5.56 -6.45
C PRO A 618 -27.55 -6.67 -7.47
N VAL A 619 -27.20 -6.28 -8.70
CA VAL A 619 -27.09 -7.22 -9.84
C VAL A 619 -26.13 -8.39 -9.58
N HIS A 620 -25.00 -8.14 -8.90
CA HIS A 620 -24.01 -9.18 -8.57
C HIS A 620 -24.56 -10.20 -7.55
N VAL A 621 -25.24 -9.74 -6.48
CA VAL A 621 -25.90 -10.62 -5.51
C VAL A 621 -27.03 -11.40 -6.18
N ARG A 622 -27.79 -10.74 -7.05
CA ARG A 622 -28.88 -11.36 -7.82
C ARG A 622 -28.36 -12.49 -8.71
N VAL A 623 -27.23 -12.32 -9.39
CA VAL A 623 -26.63 -13.37 -10.24
C VAL A 623 -26.19 -14.57 -9.41
N MET A 624 -25.52 -14.36 -8.27
CA MET A 624 -25.09 -15.45 -7.38
C MET A 624 -26.28 -16.22 -6.79
N THR A 625 -27.29 -15.50 -6.30
CA THR A 625 -28.51 -16.09 -5.73
C THR A 625 -29.29 -16.88 -6.77
N LEU A 626 -29.47 -16.34 -7.98
CA LEU A 626 -30.14 -17.07 -9.07
C LEU A 626 -29.33 -18.29 -9.51
N GLY A 627 -28.00 -18.22 -9.53
CA GLY A 627 -27.14 -19.38 -9.82
C GLY A 627 -27.39 -20.53 -8.86
N ASN A 628 -27.45 -20.25 -7.56
CA ASN A 628 -27.74 -21.28 -6.54
C ASN A 628 -29.17 -21.85 -6.68
N ILE A 629 -30.16 -20.99 -6.94
CA ILE A 629 -31.55 -21.40 -7.17
C ILE A 629 -31.67 -22.31 -8.41
N ILE A 630 -30.97 -21.97 -9.50
CA ILE A 630 -30.93 -22.77 -10.74
C ILE A 630 -30.42 -24.19 -10.45
N VAL A 631 -29.36 -24.34 -9.66
CA VAL A 631 -28.82 -25.66 -9.29
C VAL A 631 -29.87 -26.47 -8.53
N HIS A 632 -30.54 -25.86 -7.55
CA HIS A 632 -31.55 -26.55 -6.74
C HIS A 632 -32.83 -26.89 -7.51
N LEU A 633 -33.32 -25.98 -8.36
CA LEU A 633 -34.50 -26.23 -9.22
C LEU A 633 -34.22 -27.29 -10.28
N ARG A 634 -32.99 -27.34 -10.81
CA ARG A 634 -32.57 -28.39 -11.74
C ARG A 634 -32.55 -29.76 -11.10
N ALA A 635 -32.14 -29.86 -9.84
CA ALA A 635 -32.14 -31.13 -9.09
C ALA A 635 -33.55 -31.75 -8.94
N ILE A 636 -34.62 -30.94 -9.02
CA ILE A 636 -36.01 -31.40 -8.96
C ILE A 636 -36.74 -31.39 -10.31
N GLY A 637 -36.06 -31.04 -11.41
CA GLY A 637 -36.64 -31.04 -12.75
C GLY A 637 -37.66 -29.93 -12.99
N ASP A 638 -37.52 -28.77 -12.34
CA ASP A 638 -38.43 -27.65 -12.51
C ASP A 638 -38.29 -26.98 -13.90
N ILE A 639 -39.41 -26.75 -14.59
CA ILE A 639 -39.45 -26.20 -15.95
C ILE A 639 -39.07 -24.71 -16.04
N SER A 640 -39.04 -24.00 -14.91
CA SER A 640 -38.72 -22.56 -14.87
C SER A 640 -37.22 -22.25 -14.94
N VAL A 641 -36.36 -23.26 -14.82
CA VAL A 641 -34.90 -23.13 -14.82
C VAL A 641 -34.42 -22.31 -16.03
N ASP A 642 -34.95 -22.59 -17.22
CA ASP A 642 -34.61 -21.88 -18.46
C ASP A 642 -34.86 -20.37 -18.37
N ARG A 643 -35.91 -19.95 -17.66
CA ARG A 643 -36.23 -18.53 -17.46
C ARG A 643 -35.16 -17.84 -16.61
N TYR A 644 -34.72 -18.48 -15.54
CA TYR A 644 -33.71 -17.93 -14.65
C TYR A 644 -32.33 -17.95 -15.30
N GLU A 645 -31.98 -19.00 -16.04
CA GLU A 645 -30.75 -19.04 -16.83
C GLU A 645 -30.68 -17.92 -17.86
N ASN A 646 -31.75 -17.69 -18.62
CA ASN A 646 -31.82 -16.59 -19.58
C ASN A 646 -31.67 -15.22 -18.89
N THR A 647 -32.22 -15.07 -17.68
CA THR A 647 -32.07 -13.86 -16.88
C THR A 647 -30.60 -13.67 -16.47
N VAL A 648 -29.93 -14.72 -15.98
CA VAL A 648 -28.51 -14.65 -15.62
C VAL A 648 -27.63 -14.38 -16.84
N ARG A 649 -27.88 -15.02 -17.99
CA ARG A 649 -27.15 -14.77 -19.25
C ARG A 649 -27.30 -13.33 -19.71
N ARG A 650 -28.52 -12.78 -19.62
CA ARG A 650 -28.79 -11.38 -19.97
C ARG A 650 -28.06 -10.42 -19.02
N LEU A 651 -28.12 -10.66 -17.72
CA LEU A 651 -27.42 -9.84 -16.73
C LEU A 651 -25.90 -9.92 -16.95
N ALA A 652 -25.34 -11.11 -17.14
CA ALA A 652 -23.92 -11.30 -17.42
C ALA A 652 -23.49 -10.61 -18.74
N SER A 653 -24.31 -10.70 -19.79
CA SER A 653 -24.03 -10.04 -21.08
C SER A 653 -24.07 -8.51 -20.97
N VAL A 654 -25.09 -7.95 -20.33
CA VAL A 654 -25.24 -6.49 -20.15
C VAL A 654 -24.12 -5.91 -19.29
N HIS A 655 -23.59 -6.67 -18.33
CA HIS A 655 -22.54 -6.22 -17.42
C HIS A 655 -21.13 -6.69 -17.80
N GLY A 656 -20.94 -7.29 -18.98
CA GLY A 656 -19.62 -7.66 -19.48
C GLY A 656 -18.94 -8.79 -18.67
N TRP A 657 -19.70 -9.78 -18.21
CA TRP A 657 -19.23 -10.95 -17.45
C TRP A 657 -19.22 -12.24 -18.31
N PRO A 658 -18.34 -12.36 -19.32
CA PRO A 658 -18.34 -13.50 -20.25
C PRO A 658 -17.95 -14.83 -19.60
N GLY A 659 -17.41 -14.80 -18.37
CA GLY A 659 -17.02 -15.98 -17.60
C GLY A 659 -18.11 -16.59 -16.71
N VAL A 660 -19.27 -15.95 -16.57
CA VAL A 660 -20.38 -16.51 -15.76
C VAL A 660 -21.01 -17.68 -16.52
N ARG A 661 -20.58 -18.89 -16.16
CA ARG A 661 -21.16 -20.15 -16.62
C ARG A 661 -22.60 -20.24 -16.11
N THR A 662 -23.56 -20.07 -17.00
CA THR A 662 -24.99 -20.26 -16.67
C THR A 662 -25.44 -21.71 -16.79
N ASP A 663 -24.56 -22.56 -17.31
CA ASP A 663 -24.83 -23.96 -17.55
C ASP A 663 -24.71 -24.82 -16.30
N LEU A 664 -24.10 -24.35 -15.19
CA LEU A 664 -23.96 -24.95 -13.83
C LEU A 664 -24.44 -26.41 -13.68
N GLY A 665 -23.92 -27.30 -14.54
CA GLY A 665 -24.19 -28.73 -14.50
C GLY A 665 -23.58 -29.28 -13.22
N LEU A 666 -24.34 -30.13 -12.52
CA LEU A 666 -23.86 -30.86 -11.35
C LEU A 666 -22.51 -31.54 -11.63
#